data_AF-A0A4Y6Q314-F1
#
_entry.id   AF-A0A4Y6Q314-F1
#
_cell.length_a   1.000
_cell.length_b   1.000
_cell.length_c   1.000
_cell.angle_alpha   90.00
_cell.angle_beta   90.00
_cell.angle_gamma   90.00
#
_symmetry.space_group_name_H-M   'P 1'
#
loop_
_entity.id
_entity.type
_entity.pdbx_description
1 polymer ?
#
loop_
_entity_poly.entity_id
_entity_poly.type
_entity_poly.pdbx_seq_one_letter_code
_entity_poly.pdbx_strand_id
1 'polypeptide(L)'
;MHPDELIEKLRENVEITDRTYRLETYEDCFVGEEACAWMVEAGVARDIEEAERIGNLLLEAGVFHHVLREHKFENDYLFYRFSSDEDHGRKAESGSGGKVSWSDVFGPAHPGDSGVGLQPRMPDDVMLQTATKVDQIGVEPMDEANVELLDQVHPPAWVNPEPKDRYNMVVIGAGTGGLVTAAAVAGLGGKVAIIEKHLMGGDCLNFGCVPSKALLRAARAAAEVRRAGEFGVHVRGEVEIDFGQVMERVRAVRAQLSHHDSAERFAKELGVDVFLGEARFSGPNTVRVGETELDFAKACIATGAQPAVPSIAGLKEAPYLTSSSLFNLTELPARFGVIGAGPIGAEMAQAFSRLGAQVTLFDIQERILPREDVEAAEIVHRALEEDGVVFRLGADIGRVSSGDESSSICVHLNVGEAGRETCKFDQLLVATGRRPNVTELGLEEAGVEFDERHGVAVDDRLQTTNSDIYAVGDVATRYRFTHAADFMARMVVRNALFFGRQKFDDLLIPWCTYTDPEVAHVGLYPRDLEERGINYRTLTQPFDEVDRAVLEGESEGFVRLHVDDSGAILGATIVGPRAGDLISEITVAMRAGMELDTLADVIHPYPTTASAIRQAGDAYNRTRLTLTVKKLLRRVLSMRR
;
A
#
# COMPACT_ATOMS: atom_id res chain seq x y z
N MET A 1 -19.24 15.88 26.81
CA MET A 1 -19.24 16.62 25.53
C MET A 1 -18.47 15.77 24.53
N HIS A 2 -18.94 15.63 23.30
CA HIS A 2 -18.14 14.98 22.25
C HIS A 2 -16.92 15.87 21.92
N PRO A 3 -15.74 15.33 21.55
CA PRO A 3 -14.56 16.14 21.25
C PRO A 3 -14.82 17.23 20.20
N ASP A 4 -15.51 16.91 19.10
CA ASP A 4 -15.80 17.88 18.04
C ASP A 4 -16.72 19.02 18.51
N GLU A 5 -17.71 18.68 19.36
CA GLU A 5 -18.63 19.66 19.95
C GLU A 5 -17.89 20.60 20.92
N LEU A 6 -16.85 20.11 21.59
CA LEU A 6 -15.98 20.94 22.44
C LEU A 6 -15.15 21.91 21.60
N ILE A 7 -14.60 21.46 20.47
CA ILE A 7 -13.77 22.29 19.59
C ILE A 7 -14.60 23.40 18.96
N GLU A 8 -15.79 23.09 18.41
CA GLU A 8 -16.71 24.09 17.87
C GLU A 8 -17.10 25.12 18.93
N LYS A 9 -17.52 24.65 20.12
CA LYS A 9 -17.92 25.55 21.20
C LYS A 9 -16.77 26.40 21.70
N LEU A 10 -15.56 25.85 21.81
CA LEU A 10 -14.38 26.63 22.18
C LEU A 10 -14.16 27.76 21.17
N ARG A 11 -14.18 27.42 19.88
CA ARG A 11 -13.96 28.37 18.78
C ARG A 11 -15.02 29.47 18.72
N GLU A 12 -16.28 29.14 18.94
CA GLU A 12 -17.38 30.11 18.96
C GLU A 12 -17.33 31.09 20.13
N ASN A 13 -16.64 30.74 21.22
CA ASN A 13 -16.69 31.47 22.48
C ASN A 13 -15.37 32.10 22.92
N VAL A 14 -14.27 31.86 22.20
CA VAL A 14 -13.01 32.61 22.38
C VAL A 14 -12.91 33.71 21.34
N GLU A 15 -12.33 34.86 21.72
CA GLU A 15 -12.16 35.97 20.79
C GLU A 15 -10.99 35.68 19.83
N ILE A 16 -11.30 35.42 18.57
CA ILE A 16 -10.33 35.22 17.51
C ILE A 16 -10.07 36.54 16.79
N THR A 17 -8.87 37.10 16.95
CA THR A 17 -8.48 38.39 16.37
C THR A 17 -6.97 38.50 16.26
N ASP A 18 -6.52 39.37 15.36
CA ASP A 18 -5.14 39.81 15.28
C ASP A 18 -4.71 40.44 16.60
N ARG A 19 -3.58 40.01 17.14
CA ARG A 19 -2.99 40.55 18.38
C ARG A 19 -1.55 40.98 18.14
N THR A 20 -1.18 42.16 18.64
CA THR A 20 0.18 42.69 18.53
C THR A 20 0.93 42.53 19.86
N TYR A 21 2.12 41.93 19.82
CA TYR A 21 3.05 41.86 20.95
C TYR A 21 4.48 42.18 20.51
N ARG A 22 5.17 43.04 21.25
CA ARG A 22 6.56 43.48 20.99
C ARG A 22 6.87 43.84 19.53
N LEU A 23 5.95 44.57 18.88
CA LEU A 23 6.05 45.06 17.48
C LEU A 23 5.78 44.02 16.39
N GLU A 24 5.42 42.78 16.75
CA GLU A 24 4.94 41.76 15.82
C GLU A 24 3.43 41.59 15.96
N THR A 25 2.73 41.42 14.84
CA THR A 25 1.30 41.10 14.80
C THR A 25 1.13 39.61 14.51
N TYR A 26 0.33 38.94 15.33
CA TYR A 26 -0.05 37.56 15.17
C TYR A 26 -1.53 37.51 14.76
N GLU A 27 -1.79 37.04 13.55
CA GLU A 27 -3.13 37.01 12.96
C GLU A 27 -3.99 35.87 13.52
N ASP A 28 -5.31 36.05 13.60
CA ASP A 28 -6.30 35.01 13.95
C ASP A 28 -5.96 34.19 15.21
N CYS A 29 -5.58 34.88 16.28
CA CYS A 29 -5.19 34.23 17.54
C CYS A 29 -6.34 34.23 18.54
N PHE A 30 -6.27 33.42 19.59
CA PHE A 30 -7.03 33.54 20.85
C PHE A 30 -6.06 33.50 22.05
N VAL A 31 -6.49 33.93 23.24
CA VAL A 31 -5.63 33.94 24.44
C VAL A 31 -5.90 32.74 25.35
N GLY A 32 -4.83 32.14 25.89
CA GLY A 32 -4.92 30.99 26.81
C GLY A 32 -5.77 31.26 28.04
N GLU A 33 -5.61 32.44 28.68
CA GLU A 33 -6.40 32.83 29.84
C GLU A 33 -7.91 32.95 29.53
N GLU A 34 -8.27 33.48 28.35
CA GLU A 34 -9.67 33.63 27.91
C GLU A 34 -10.31 32.26 27.66
N ALA A 35 -9.58 31.35 27.00
CA ALA A 35 -10.00 29.98 26.76
C ALA A 35 -10.18 29.20 28.08
N CYS A 36 -9.26 29.35 29.04
CA CYS A 36 -9.37 28.72 30.35
C CYS A 36 -10.58 29.24 31.15
N ALA A 37 -10.80 30.56 31.15
CA ALA A 37 -11.94 31.18 31.79
C ALA A 37 -13.26 30.62 31.22
N TRP A 38 -13.36 30.57 29.89
CA TRP A 38 -14.53 30.00 29.22
C TRP A 38 -14.75 28.52 29.58
N MET A 39 -13.71 27.68 29.56
CA MET A 39 -13.85 26.25 29.88
C MET A 39 -14.41 26.02 31.29
N VAL A 40 -14.01 26.85 32.25
CA VAL A 40 -14.54 26.80 33.63
C VAL A 40 -15.99 27.29 33.67
N GLU A 41 -16.29 28.42 33.04
CA GLU A 41 -17.65 29.00 33.02
C GLU A 41 -18.67 28.09 32.32
N ALA A 42 -18.26 27.44 31.23
CA ALA A 42 -19.08 26.50 30.47
C ALA A 42 -19.24 25.13 31.15
N GLY A 43 -18.57 24.89 32.29
CA GLY A 43 -18.57 23.62 33.00
C GLY A 43 -17.85 22.49 32.24
N VAL A 44 -16.98 22.83 31.29
CA VAL A 44 -16.09 21.90 30.59
C VAL A 44 -14.98 21.44 31.54
N ALA A 45 -14.45 22.35 32.35
CA ALA A 45 -13.45 22.12 33.38
C ALA A 45 -13.99 22.51 34.77
N ARG A 46 -13.60 21.80 35.83
CA ARG A 46 -13.99 22.14 37.22
C ARG A 46 -13.22 23.34 37.77
N ASP A 47 -11.99 23.52 37.32
CA ASP A 47 -11.07 24.57 37.73
C ASP A 47 -10.06 24.88 36.61
N ILE A 48 -9.26 25.93 36.80
CA ILE A 48 -8.25 26.37 35.82
C ILE A 48 -7.20 25.28 35.57
N GLU A 49 -6.82 24.50 36.59
CA GLU A 49 -5.83 23.44 36.43
C GLU A 49 -6.36 22.32 35.52
N GLU A 50 -7.64 22.00 35.60
CA GLU A 50 -8.31 21.09 34.67
C GLU A 50 -8.48 21.70 33.28
N ALA A 51 -8.73 23.00 33.16
CA ALA A 51 -8.81 23.70 31.87
C ALA A 51 -7.45 23.68 31.15
N GLU A 52 -6.35 23.93 31.85
CA GLU A 52 -4.99 23.82 31.29
C GLU A 52 -4.67 22.39 30.85
N ARG A 53 -5.05 21.37 31.63
CA ARG A 53 -4.91 19.96 31.22
C ARG A 53 -5.68 19.66 29.94
N ILE A 54 -6.94 20.08 29.86
CA ILE A 54 -7.78 19.88 28.67
C ILE A 54 -7.17 20.61 27.47
N GLY A 55 -6.75 21.87 27.63
CA GLY A 55 -6.13 22.61 26.54
C GLY A 55 -4.78 22.05 26.10
N ASN A 56 -3.97 21.49 27.01
CA ASN A 56 -2.76 20.75 26.62
C ASN A 56 -3.10 19.45 25.87
N LEU A 57 -4.17 18.75 26.23
CA LEU A 57 -4.65 17.61 25.45
C LEU A 57 -5.12 18.04 24.05
N LEU A 58 -5.80 19.18 23.93
CA LEU A 58 -6.22 19.74 22.64
C LEU A 58 -5.02 20.20 21.80
N LEU A 59 -3.99 20.77 22.44
CA LEU A 59 -2.72 21.15 21.79
C LEU A 59 -1.94 19.92 21.33
N GLU A 60 -1.84 18.88 22.16
CA GLU A 60 -1.24 17.59 21.80
C GLU A 60 -2.04 16.87 20.69
N ALA A 61 -3.36 17.06 20.66
CA ALA A 61 -4.22 16.57 19.58
C ALA A 61 -4.19 17.45 18.32
N GLY A 62 -3.42 18.54 18.32
CA GLY A 62 -3.24 19.41 17.15
C GLY A 62 -4.42 20.33 16.83
N VAL A 63 -5.39 20.50 17.75
CA VAL A 63 -6.57 21.37 17.55
C VAL A 63 -6.17 22.83 17.38
N PHE A 64 -5.21 23.27 18.19
CA PHE A 64 -4.59 24.58 18.12
C PHE A 64 -3.14 24.46 18.59
N HIS A 65 -2.34 25.49 18.32
CA HIS A 65 -0.95 25.55 18.79
C HIS A 65 -0.63 26.97 19.26
N HIS A 66 0.35 27.11 20.15
CA HIS A 66 0.89 28.43 20.49
C HIS A 66 1.46 29.07 19.21
N VAL A 67 1.24 30.36 18.98
CA VAL A 67 1.59 31.04 17.72
C VAL A 67 3.07 30.97 17.35
N LEU A 68 3.96 30.87 18.35
CA LEU A 68 5.40 30.63 18.16
C LEU A 68 5.80 29.15 18.26
N ARG A 69 4.87 28.26 18.64
CA ARG A 69 5.08 26.84 18.94
C ARG A 69 6.12 26.55 20.04
N GLU A 70 6.39 27.54 20.89
CA GLU A 70 7.38 27.44 21.99
C GLU A 70 6.76 27.14 23.36
N HIS A 71 5.44 27.26 23.51
CA HIS A 71 4.75 27.16 24.78
C HIS A 71 3.70 26.05 24.80
N LYS A 72 3.51 25.48 25.98
CA LYS A 72 2.35 24.65 26.31
C LYS A 72 1.09 25.51 26.41
N PHE A 73 -0.07 24.87 26.53
CA PHE A 73 -1.29 25.61 26.82
C PHE A 73 -1.30 26.01 28.30
N GLU A 74 -1.38 27.30 28.58
CA GLU A 74 -1.31 27.86 29.94
C GLU A 74 -2.39 28.94 30.11
N ASN A 75 -2.91 29.08 31.33
CA ASN A 75 -3.80 30.18 31.72
C ASN A 75 -2.97 31.46 31.93
N ASP A 76 -2.45 31.97 30.82
CA ASP A 76 -1.64 33.18 30.75
C ASP A 76 -1.98 33.94 29.45
N TYR A 77 -1.43 35.16 29.33
CA TYR A 77 -1.54 35.99 28.14
C TYR A 77 -0.62 35.49 27.01
N LEU A 78 -0.81 34.24 26.63
CA LEU A 78 -0.15 33.56 25.51
C LEU A 78 -1.14 33.40 24.37
N PHE A 79 -0.64 33.52 23.14
CA PHE A 79 -1.48 33.48 21.94
C PHE A 79 -1.46 32.09 21.33
N TYR A 80 -2.64 31.60 21.00
CA TYR A 80 -2.85 30.31 20.36
C TYR A 80 -3.64 30.54 19.08
N ARG A 81 -3.43 29.68 18.08
CA ARG A 81 -4.14 29.72 16.80
C ARG A 81 -4.74 28.36 16.55
N PHE A 82 -6.01 28.30 16.13
CA PHE A 82 -6.59 27.04 15.70
C PHE A 82 -5.85 26.56 14.46
N SER A 83 -5.46 25.30 14.44
CA SER A 83 -4.73 24.75 13.29
C SER A 83 -5.60 24.79 12.01
N SER A 84 -6.92 24.85 12.15
CA SER A 84 -7.87 25.07 11.05
C SER A 84 -7.78 26.46 10.40
N ASP A 85 -7.16 27.43 11.08
CA ASP A 85 -7.01 28.81 10.60
C ASP A 85 -5.68 28.99 9.84
N GLU A 86 -4.78 28.01 9.87
CA GLU A 86 -3.57 28.00 9.05
C GLU A 86 -3.89 27.51 7.63
N ASP A 87 -3.35 28.20 6.61
CA ASP A 87 -3.45 27.74 5.22
C ASP A 87 -2.48 26.58 4.99
N HIS A 88 -3.02 25.37 5.04
CA HIS A 88 -2.34 24.11 4.74
C HIS A 88 -2.66 23.60 3.32
N GLY A 89 -3.35 24.42 2.52
CA GLY A 89 -3.91 24.08 1.23
C GLY A 89 -5.41 23.82 1.32
N ARG A 90 -6.14 24.24 0.30
CA ARG A 90 -7.62 24.17 0.29
C ARG A 90 -8.18 23.94 -1.10
N LYS A 91 -9.38 23.34 -1.14
CA LYS A 91 -10.20 23.31 -2.35
C LYS A 91 -10.63 24.73 -2.68
N ALA A 92 -10.54 25.13 -3.95
CA ALA A 92 -11.15 26.38 -4.38
C ALA A 92 -12.67 26.36 -4.18
N GLU A 93 -13.23 27.52 -3.84
CA GLU A 93 -14.67 27.75 -3.83
C GLU A 93 -15.12 28.24 -5.22
N SER A 94 -16.25 27.73 -5.71
CA SER A 94 -16.89 28.29 -6.90
C SER A 94 -17.35 29.73 -6.61
N GLY A 95 -17.52 30.57 -7.65
CA GLY A 95 -18.06 31.93 -7.50
C GLY A 95 -19.48 32.01 -6.90
N SER A 96 -20.12 30.88 -6.62
CA SER A 96 -21.41 30.74 -5.94
C SER A 96 -21.32 30.24 -4.48
N GLY A 97 -20.11 29.97 -3.96
CA GLY A 97 -19.86 29.48 -2.60
C GLY A 97 -19.93 27.96 -2.42
N GLY A 98 -20.16 27.18 -3.49
CA GLY A 98 -20.09 25.71 -3.47
C GLY A 98 -18.68 25.18 -3.74
N LYS A 99 -18.31 24.01 -3.19
CA LYS A 99 -17.04 23.31 -3.48
C LYS A 99 -16.97 22.94 -4.98
N VAL A 100 -15.82 23.16 -5.63
CA VAL A 100 -15.57 22.73 -7.01
C VAL A 100 -15.40 21.20 -7.04
N SER A 101 -16.12 20.51 -7.92
CA SER A 101 -16.05 19.05 -8.12
C SER A 101 -15.63 18.70 -9.54
N TRP A 102 -15.00 17.54 -9.72
CA TRP A 102 -14.72 16.99 -11.04
C TRP A 102 -15.98 16.74 -11.87
N SER A 103 -17.15 16.59 -11.23
CA SER A 103 -18.45 16.55 -11.92
C SER A 103 -18.78 17.86 -12.65
N ASP A 104 -18.37 19.01 -12.10
CA ASP A 104 -18.59 20.33 -12.71
C ASP A 104 -17.71 20.56 -13.96
N VAL A 105 -16.54 19.90 -13.99
CA VAL A 105 -15.56 20.04 -15.07
C VAL A 105 -16.00 19.30 -16.33
N PHE A 106 -16.69 18.16 -16.17
CA PHE A 106 -16.99 17.24 -17.29
C PHE A 106 -18.46 17.16 -17.66
N GLY A 107 -19.38 17.68 -16.84
CA GLY A 107 -20.82 17.57 -17.06
C GLY A 107 -21.36 16.14 -16.82
N PRO A 108 -22.69 15.93 -16.89
CA PRO A 108 -23.27 14.61 -16.67
C PRO A 108 -22.80 13.63 -17.75
N ALA A 109 -22.27 12.47 -17.33
CA ALA A 109 -21.82 11.43 -18.22
C ALA A 109 -22.91 11.06 -19.25
N HIS A 110 -22.60 11.20 -20.54
CA HIS A 110 -23.46 10.68 -21.60
C HIS A 110 -23.21 9.18 -21.77
N PRO A 111 -24.22 8.32 -21.64
CA PRO A 111 -24.08 6.90 -21.95
C PRO A 111 -23.94 6.77 -23.48
N GLY A 112 -22.71 6.79 -23.99
CA GLY A 112 -22.45 6.69 -25.43
C GLY A 112 -21.08 7.14 -25.95
N ASP A 113 -20.22 7.78 -25.15
CA ASP A 113 -18.85 8.13 -25.60
C ASP A 113 -17.91 6.91 -25.49
N SER A 114 -18.14 5.92 -26.36
CA SER A 114 -17.29 4.73 -26.53
C SER A 114 -16.07 5.02 -27.42
N GLY A 115 -15.36 6.12 -27.16
CA GLY A 115 -14.43 6.67 -28.15
C GLY A 115 -13.33 7.59 -27.60
N VAL A 116 -12.72 7.24 -26.47
CA VAL A 116 -11.43 7.84 -26.05
C VAL A 116 -10.41 6.72 -26.04
N GLY A 117 -9.26 6.94 -26.70
CA GLY A 117 -8.28 5.89 -26.95
C GLY A 117 -7.82 5.20 -25.66
N LEU A 118 -7.81 3.86 -25.67
CA LEU A 118 -7.53 2.95 -24.55
C LEU A 118 -6.09 3.01 -23.98
N GLN A 119 -5.39 4.13 -24.17
CA GLN A 119 -4.13 4.44 -23.52
C GLN A 119 -4.30 5.75 -22.74
N PRO A 120 -4.32 5.73 -21.40
CA PRO A 120 -3.86 6.91 -20.68
C PRO A 120 -2.40 7.14 -21.08
N ARG A 121 -2.14 8.20 -21.84
CA ARG A 121 -0.76 8.64 -22.10
C ARG A 121 -0.27 9.30 -20.82
N MET A 122 0.67 8.67 -20.11
CA MET A 122 1.58 9.45 -19.27
C MET A 122 2.36 10.36 -20.23
N PRO A 123 2.24 11.70 -20.12
CA PRO A 123 3.08 12.58 -20.91
C PRO A 123 4.51 12.42 -20.42
N ASP A 124 5.45 12.17 -21.35
CA ASP A 124 6.89 12.16 -21.05
C ASP A 124 7.44 13.58 -20.77
N ASP A 125 6.66 14.65 -20.95
CA ASP A 125 7.11 16.03 -20.75
C ASP A 125 5.92 17.03 -20.73
N VAL A 126 5.27 17.33 -19.58
CA VAL A 126 4.50 18.60 -19.43
C VAL A 126 4.36 19.00 -17.95
N MET A 127 4.77 20.24 -17.66
CA MET A 127 4.47 20.99 -16.44
C MET A 127 2.99 20.91 -16.04
N LEU A 128 2.69 20.26 -14.91
CA LEU A 128 1.38 20.24 -14.25
C LEU A 128 1.11 21.56 -13.53
N GLN A 129 0.81 22.60 -14.30
CA GLN A 129 0.08 23.75 -13.79
C GLN A 129 -1.30 23.70 -14.45
N THR A 130 -2.32 23.30 -13.69
CA THR A 130 -3.75 23.18 -14.06
C THR A 130 -4.12 21.99 -14.96
N ALA A 131 -4.23 20.79 -14.37
CA ALA A 131 -4.79 19.61 -15.05
C ALA A 131 -6.29 19.81 -15.34
N THR A 132 -6.62 20.14 -16.59
CA THR A 132 -8.00 20.32 -17.09
C THR A 132 -8.43 19.20 -18.05
N LYS A 133 -7.69 18.08 -18.13
CA LYS A 133 -7.98 16.96 -19.05
C LYS A 133 -7.88 15.58 -18.37
N VAL A 134 -8.99 14.82 -18.40
CA VAL A 134 -9.14 13.46 -17.82
C VAL A 134 -8.05 12.50 -18.29
N ASP A 135 -7.73 12.52 -19.59
CA ASP A 135 -6.77 11.60 -20.23
C ASP A 135 -5.38 11.59 -19.56
N GLN A 136 -5.04 12.65 -18.82
CA GLN A 136 -3.75 12.82 -18.14
C GLN A 136 -3.75 12.24 -16.71
N ILE A 137 -4.92 12.02 -16.11
CA ILE A 137 -5.06 11.52 -14.74
C ILE A 137 -5.07 9.98 -14.70
N GLY A 138 -5.51 9.34 -15.78
CA GLY A 138 -5.48 7.88 -15.92
C GLY A 138 -6.54 7.14 -15.10
N VAL A 139 -7.61 7.82 -14.69
CA VAL A 139 -8.76 7.24 -13.98
C VAL A 139 -9.99 7.32 -14.87
N GLU A 140 -10.52 6.16 -15.24
CA GLU A 140 -11.71 6.04 -16.10
C GLU A 140 -12.57 4.83 -15.67
N PRO A 141 -13.86 4.79 -16.04
CA PRO A 141 -14.67 5.89 -16.61
C PRO A 141 -14.96 6.97 -15.57
N MET A 142 -15.42 8.15 -15.99
CA MET A 142 -15.83 9.24 -15.07
C MET A 142 -17.25 9.00 -14.52
N ASP A 143 -17.42 7.93 -13.76
CA ASP A 143 -18.63 7.66 -12.98
C ASP A 143 -18.58 8.31 -11.58
N GLU A 144 -19.67 8.23 -10.83
CA GLU A 144 -19.81 8.85 -9.51
C GLU A 144 -18.68 8.46 -8.54
N ALA A 145 -18.30 7.18 -8.53
CA ALA A 145 -17.24 6.68 -7.67
C ALA A 145 -15.87 7.24 -8.05
N ASN A 146 -15.52 7.27 -9.34
CA ASN A 146 -14.25 7.85 -9.76
C ASN A 146 -14.21 9.37 -9.58
N VAL A 147 -15.33 10.07 -9.75
CA VAL A 147 -15.44 11.50 -9.42
C VAL A 147 -15.19 11.73 -7.94
N GLU A 148 -15.84 10.95 -7.06
CA GLU A 148 -15.63 11.03 -5.61
C GLU A 148 -14.18 10.78 -5.22
N LEU A 149 -13.56 9.74 -5.80
CA LEU A 149 -12.14 9.44 -5.63
C LEU A 149 -11.29 10.67 -5.98
N LEU A 150 -11.43 11.20 -7.19
CA LEU A 150 -10.62 12.31 -7.67
C LEU A 150 -10.85 13.58 -6.84
N ASP A 151 -12.08 13.87 -6.42
CA ASP A 151 -12.39 15.00 -5.53
C ASP A 151 -11.69 14.89 -4.17
N GLN A 152 -11.32 13.68 -3.73
CA GLN A 152 -10.60 13.45 -2.49
C GLN A 152 -9.08 13.48 -2.69
N VAL A 153 -8.56 12.79 -3.71
CA VAL A 153 -7.11 12.52 -3.86
C VAL A 153 -6.40 13.45 -4.83
N HIS A 154 -7.14 14.19 -5.65
CA HIS A 154 -6.60 15.25 -6.50
C HIS A 154 -7.69 16.28 -6.80
N PRO A 155 -8.18 16.99 -5.77
CA PRO A 155 -9.30 17.92 -5.92
C PRO A 155 -9.05 18.94 -7.04
N PRO A 156 -10.05 19.22 -7.87
CA PRO A 156 -9.89 20.18 -8.95
C PRO A 156 -9.69 21.57 -8.36
N ALA A 157 -8.82 22.35 -9.00
CA ALA A 157 -8.48 23.71 -8.56
C ALA A 157 -8.03 23.77 -7.08
N TRP A 158 -7.27 22.76 -6.62
CA TRP A 158 -6.54 22.85 -5.35
C TRP A 158 -5.65 24.10 -5.33
N VAL A 159 -5.74 24.87 -4.25
CA VAL A 159 -4.88 26.00 -3.99
C VAL A 159 -3.79 25.52 -3.03
N ASN A 160 -2.55 25.47 -3.54
CA ASN A 160 -1.38 25.17 -2.72
C ASN A 160 -1.21 26.24 -1.63
N PRO A 161 -0.78 25.87 -0.41
CA PRO A 161 -0.53 26.84 0.65
C PRO A 161 0.66 27.73 0.34
N GLU A 162 0.76 28.86 1.05
CA GLU A 162 1.99 29.65 1.06
C GLU A 162 3.13 28.87 1.73
N PRO A 163 4.36 28.88 1.17
CA PRO A 163 5.46 28.15 1.74
C PRO A 163 5.92 28.79 3.06
N LYS A 164 6.17 27.95 4.07
CA LYS A 164 6.82 28.37 5.32
C LYS A 164 8.31 28.62 5.11
N ASP A 165 8.91 29.52 5.90
CA ASP A 165 10.34 29.88 5.83
C ASP A 165 11.29 28.67 5.80
N ARG A 166 10.97 27.63 6.59
CA ARG A 166 11.71 26.38 6.60
C ARG A 166 10.88 25.25 7.22
N TYR A 167 10.89 24.10 6.54
CA TYR A 167 10.24 22.88 7.02
C TYR A 167 11.18 22.02 7.86
N ASN A 168 10.66 21.37 8.89
CA ASN A 168 11.37 20.30 9.57
C ASN A 168 11.58 19.11 8.62
N MET A 169 10.57 18.80 7.82
CA MET A 169 10.65 17.78 6.79
C MET A 169 9.87 18.16 5.53
N VAL A 170 10.45 17.95 4.35
CA VAL A 170 9.70 17.92 3.08
C VAL A 170 9.64 16.50 2.56
N VAL A 171 8.44 16.03 2.24
CA VAL A 171 8.18 14.67 1.75
C VAL A 171 7.79 14.74 0.28
N ILE A 172 8.47 13.96 -0.56
CA ILE A 172 8.25 13.92 -2.01
C ILE A 172 7.56 12.61 -2.38
N GLY A 173 6.29 12.68 -2.75
CA GLY A 173 5.40 11.54 -3.04
C GLY A 173 4.44 11.25 -1.89
N ALA A 174 3.16 11.05 -2.23
CA ALA A 174 2.04 10.79 -1.31
C ALA A 174 1.49 9.36 -1.44
N GLY A 175 2.37 8.39 -1.70
CA GLY A 175 2.10 6.99 -1.37
C GLY A 175 2.24 6.72 0.13
N THR A 176 2.00 5.48 0.57
CA THR A 176 2.01 5.09 1.99
C THR A 176 3.25 5.56 2.75
N GLY A 177 4.46 5.40 2.19
CA GLY A 177 5.68 5.86 2.85
C GLY A 177 5.70 7.37 3.08
N GLY A 178 5.21 8.15 2.12
CA GLY A 178 5.15 9.61 2.23
C GLY A 178 4.06 10.09 3.17
N LEU A 179 2.84 9.56 3.03
CA LEU A 179 1.70 9.89 3.88
C LEU A 179 1.97 9.57 5.35
N VAL A 180 2.52 8.40 5.66
CA VAL A 180 2.90 8.04 7.04
C VAL A 180 3.98 8.96 7.57
N THR A 181 4.99 9.30 6.76
CA THR A 181 6.06 10.22 7.15
C THR A 181 5.47 11.60 7.50
N ALA A 182 4.66 12.16 6.61
CA ALA A 182 4.06 13.48 6.79
C ALA A 182 3.14 13.53 8.02
N ALA A 183 2.22 12.56 8.14
CA ALA A 183 1.32 12.46 9.28
C ALA A 183 2.06 12.31 10.61
N ALA A 184 3.12 11.51 10.65
CA ALA A 184 3.92 11.32 11.85
C ALA A 184 4.71 12.58 12.25
N VAL A 185 5.26 13.34 11.29
CA VAL A 185 5.95 14.60 11.60
C VAL A 185 4.97 15.66 12.07
N ALA A 186 3.81 15.79 11.41
CA ALA A 186 2.79 16.76 11.80
C ALA A 186 2.21 16.45 13.19
N GLY A 187 1.92 15.18 13.49
CA GLY A 187 1.44 14.75 14.81
C GLY A 187 2.46 14.95 15.94
N LEU A 188 3.73 15.22 15.62
CA LEU A 188 4.77 15.61 16.58
C LEU A 188 4.93 17.15 16.68
N GLY A 189 4.06 17.91 16.02
CA GLY A 189 4.09 19.38 15.97
C GLY A 189 5.06 19.98 14.95
N GLY A 190 5.70 19.16 14.12
CA GLY A 190 6.68 19.59 13.12
C GLY A 190 6.04 20.31 11.93
N LYS A 191 6.73 21.32 11.38
CA LYS A 191 6.39 21.92 10.09
C LYS A 191 6.75 20.94 8.98
N VAL A 192 5.75 20.43 8.27
CA VAL A 192 5.95 19.44 7.21
C VAL A 192 5.16 19.80 5.96
N ALA A 193 5.82 19.65 4.81
CA ALA A 193 5.17 19.71 3.51
C ALA A 193 5.20 18.33 2.87
N ILE A 194 4.12 17.98 2.18
CA ILE A 194 4.06 16.83 1.27
C ILE A 194 3.80 17.32 -0.14
N ILE A 195 4.53 16.77 -1.10
CA ILE A 195 4.42 17.13 -2.52
C ILE A 195 3.94 15.90 -3.29
N GLU A 196 2.83 16.03 -4.02
CA GLU A 196 2.29 14.96 -4.87
C GLU A 196 1.96 15.49 -6.26
N LYS A 197 2.49 14.85 -7.30
CA LYS A 197 2.26 15.28 -8.69
C LYS A 197 1.02 14.67 -9.31
N HIS A 198 0.61 13.50 -8.83
CA HIS A 198 -0.50 12.72 -9.34
C HIS A 198 -1.55 12.56 -8.25
N LEU A 199 -1.98 11.34 -7.93
CA LEU A 199 -3.06 11.10 -6.96
C LEU A 199 -2.50 10.82 -5.56
N MET A 200 -3.03 11.50 -4.55
CA MET A 200 -2.79 11.14 -3.15
C MET A 200 -3.18 9.67 -2.89
N GLY A 201 -2.50 9.02 -1.93
CA GLY A 201 -2.61 7.58 -1.66
C GLY A 201 -1.67 6.73 -2.53
N GLY A 202 -1.12 7.31 -3.61
CA GLY A 202 -0.17 6.67 -4.52
C GLY A 202 -0.70 5.36 -5.13
N ASP A 203 0.20 4.46 -5.54
CA ASP A 203 -0.18 3.22 -6.22
C ASP A 203 -1.11 2.33 -5.39
N CYS A 204 -0.88 2.23 -4.08
CA CYS A 204 -1.61 1.27 -3.23
C CYS A 204 -3.13 1.48 -3.28
N LEU A 205 -3.56 2.73 -3.11
CA LEU A 205 -4.97 3.12 -3.18
C LEU A 205 -5.48 3.12 -4.61
N ASN A 206 -4.73 3.74 -5.53
CA ASN A 206 -5.27 4.11 -6.84
C ASN A 206 -5.19 2.97 -7.86
N PHE A 207 -4.06 2.25 -7.92
CA PHE A 207 -3.71 1.33 -9.02
C PHE A 207 -3.17 -0.04 -8.55
N GLY A 208 -3.28 -0.34 -7.27
CA GLY A 208 -2.53 -1.41 -6.62
C GLY A 208 -3.39 -2.24 -5.70
N CYS A 209 -3.04 -2.29 -4.42
CA CYS A 209 -3.61 -3.20 -3.44
C CYS A 209 -5.13 -3.04 -3.29
N VAL A 210 -5.65 -1.82 -3.16
CA VAL A 210 -7.09 -1.62 -2.93
C VAL A 210 -7.94 -2.16 -4.09
N PRO A 211 -7.76 -1.72 -5.35
CA PRO A 211 -8.59 -2.20 -6.45
C PRO A 211 -8.33 -3.67 -6.78
N SER A 212 -7.07 -4.16 -6.70
CA SER A 212 -6.78 -5.58 -6.95
C SER A 212 -7.47 -6.51 -5.95
N LYS A 213 -7.45 -6.19 -4.65
CA LYS A 213 -8.05 -7.05 -3.62
C LYS A 213 -9.57 -6.99 -3.66
N ALA A 214 -10.17 -5.86 -4.06
CA ALA A 214 -11.59 -5.76 -4.34
C ALA A 214 -12.01 -6.67 -5.52
N LEU A 215 -11.25 -6.67 -6.62
CA LEU A 215 -11.48 -7.52 -7.79
C LEU A 215 -11.32 -9.02 -7.45
N LEU A 216 -10.26 -9.37 -6.73
CA LEU A 216 -10.00 -10.75 -6.30
C LEU A 216 -11.14 -11.30 -5.44
N ARG A 217 -11.74 -10.49 -4.57
CA ARG A 217 -12.89 -10.93 -3.77
C ARG A 217 -14.11 -11.27 -4.64
N ALA A 218 -14.39 -10.46 -5.67
CA ALA A 218 -15.47 -10.73 -6.61
C ALA A 218 -15.21 -12.01 -7.43
N ALA A 219 -13.97 -12.18 -7.91
CA ALA A 219 -13.55 -13.41 -8.60
C ALA A 219 -13.67 -14.66 -7.70
N ARG A 220 -13.30 -14.55 -6.42
CA ARG A 220 -13.47 -15.64 -5.42
C ARG A 220 -14.96 -15.96 -5.23
N ALA A 221 -15.84 -14.96 -5.16
CA ALA A 221 -17.28 -15.19 -5.07
C ALA A 221 -17.84 -15.95 -6.28
N ALA A 222 -17.38 -15.62 -7.49
CA ALA A 222 -17.77 -16.35 -8.70
C ALA A 222 -17.32 -17.82 -8.67
N ALA A 223 -16.11 -18.09 -8.19
CA ALA A 223 -15.60 -19.46 -8.01
C ALA A 223 -16.38 -20.22 -6.93
N GLU A 224 -16.66 -19.59 -5.79
CA GLU A 224 -17.47 -20.15 -4.69
C GLU A 224 -18.86 -20.59 -5.18
N VAL A 225 -19.53 -19.76 -5.98
CA VAL A 225 -20.86 -20.10 -6.56
C VAL A 225 -20.77 -21.30 -7.50
N ARG A 226 -19.72 -21.39 -8.34
CA ARG A 226 -19.51 -22.55 -9.23
C ARG A 226 -19.23 -23.84 -8.45
N ARG A 227 -18.52 -23.74 -7.32
CA ARG A 227 -18.19 -24.87 -6.43
C ARG A 227 -19.28 -25.22 -5.42
N ALA A 228 -20.36 -24.43 -5.33
CA ALA A 228 -21.43 -24.61 -4.34
C ALA A 228 -22.04 -26.03 -4.32
N GLY A 229 -22.00 -26.75 -5.45
CA GLY A 229 -22.45 -28.13 -5.57
C GLY A 229 -21.70 -29.12 -4.67
N GLU A 230 -20.43 -28.85 -4.34
CA GLU A 230 -19.64 -29.64 -3.39
C GLU A 230 -20.27 -29.65 -1.99
N PHE A 231 -21.01 -28.60 -1.65
CA PHE A 231 -21.73 -28.43 -0.38
C PHE A 231 -23.21 -28.81 -0.48
N GLY A 232 -23.63 -29.46 -1.57
CA GLY A 232 -25.02 -29.82 -1.81
C GLY A 232 -25.93 -28.64 -2.18
N VAL A 233 -25.36 -27.47 -2.49
CA VAL A 233 -26.10 -26.29 -2.95
C VAL A 233 -26.13 -26.29 -4.47
N HIS A 234 -27.27 -26.65 -5.04
CA HIS A 234 -27.45 -26.72 -6.49
C HIS A 234 -28.04 -25.43 -7.05
N VAL A 235 -27.21 -24.65 -7.75
CA VAL A 235 -27.64 -23.48 -8.53
C VAL A 235 -28.25 -23.96 -9.84
N ARG A 236 -29.48 -23.52 -10.16
CA ARG A 236 -30.17 -23.86 -11.41
C ARG A 236 -29.99 -22.72 -12.42
N GLY A 237 -29.43 -23.02 -13.58
CA GLY A 237 -29.12 -22.04 -14.62
C GLY A 237 -27.62 -21.80 -14.77
N GLU A 238 -27.25 -20.96 -15.72
CA GLU A 238 -25.85 -20.52 -15.89
C GLU A 238 -25.52 -19.45 -14.84
N VAL A 239 -24.29 -19.50 -14.31
CA VAL A 239 -23.78 -18.47 -13.41
C VAL A 239 -23.30 -17.30 -14.29
N GLU A 240 -24.14 -16.26 -14.38
CA GLU A 240 -23.81 -15.04 -15.11
C GLU A 240 -23.00 -14.09 -14.21
N ILE A 241 -21.95 -13.51 -14.78
CA ILE A 241 -21.06 -12.56 -14.11
C ILE A 241 -21.13 -11.25 -14.88
N ASP A 242 -21.71 -10.23 -14.25
CA ASP A 242 -21.69 -8.87 -14.79
C ASP A 242 -20.37 -8.21 -14.39
N PHE A 243 -19.41 -8.22 -15.33
CA PHE A 243 -18.11 -7.61 -15.11
C PHE A 243 -18.18 -6.08 -14.93
N GLY A 244 -19.14 -5.42 -15.56
CA GLY A 244 -19.36 -3.98 -15.39
C GLY A 244 -19.69 -3.66 -13.93
N GLN A 245 -20.65 -4.39 -13.34
CA GLN A 245 -21.01 -4.25 -11.93
C GLN A 245 -19.86 -4.63 -10.98
N VAL A 246 -19.04 -5.63 -11.34
CA VAL A 246 -17.83 -5.96 -10.56
C VAL A 246 -16.88 -4.77 -10.53
N MET A 247 -16.64 -4.14 -11.67
CA MET A 247 -15.72 -3.00 -11.77
C MET A 247 -16.29 -1.72 -11.16
N GLU A 248 -17.61 -1.48 -11.24
CA GLU A 248 -18.30 -0.43 -10.47
C GLU A 248 -18.08 -0.60 -8.96
N ARG A 249 -18.22 -1.82 -8.45
CA ARG A 249 -17.95 -2.13 -7.04
C ARG A 249 -16.49 -1.92 -6.66
N VAL A 250 -15.55 -2.24 -7.55
CA VAL A 250 -14.11 -1.98 -7.34
C VAL A 250 -13.87 -0.48 -7.18
N ARG A 251 -14.43 0.34 -8.07
CA ARG A 251 -14.32 1.81 -8.02
C ARG A 251 -14.97 2.40 -6.79
N ALA A 252 -16.17 1.94 -6.43
CA ALA A 252 -16.91 2.40 -5.25
C ALA A 252 -16.13 2.14 -3.93
N VAL A 253 -15.55 0.94 -3.77
CA VAL A 253 -14.73 0.64 -2.58
C VAL A 253 -13.44 1.46 -2.56
N ARG A 254 -12.83 1.71 -3.71
CA ARG A 254 -11.65 2.59 -3.82
C ARG A 254 -11.98 4.02 -3.38
N ALA A 255 -13.08 4.58 -3.86
CA ALA A 255 -13.57 5.91 -3.50
C ALA A 255 -13.96 6.01 -2.01
N GLN A 256 -14.61 4.97 -1.47
CA GLN A 256 -14.94 4.92 -0.05
C GLN A 256 -13.67 5.00 0.83
N LEU A 257 -12.58 4.35 0.42
CA LEU A 257 -11.34 4.30 1.20
C LEU A 257 -10.44 5.52 0.99
N SER A 258 -10.64 6.30 -0.08
CA SER A 258 -9.75 7.41 -0.41
C SER A 258 -9.80 8.59 0.58
N HIS A 259 -10.81 8.65 1.45
CA HIS A 259 -10.93 9.73 2.42
C HIS A 259 -9.76 9.72 3.42
N HIS A 260 -9.24 8.53 3.74
CA HIS A 260 -8.06 8.35 4.59
C HIS A 260 -6.80 9.03 4.03
N ASP A 261 -6.68 9.06 2.70
CA ASP A 261 -5.51 9.58 1.99
C ASP A 261 -5.79 10.94 1.32
N SER A 262 -6.96 11.55 1.61
CA SER A 262 -7.40 12.76 0.92
C SER A 262 -6.54 13.98 1.24
N ALA A 263 -6.39 14.88 0.25
CA ALA A 263 -5.67 16.13 0.41
C ALA A 263 -6.28 17.01 1.52
N GLU A 264 -7.62 17.07 1.58
CA GLU A 264 -8.35 17.88 2.57
C GLU A 264 -8.12 17.37 4.01
N ARG A 265 -8.10 16.04 4.22
CA ARG A 265 -7.77 15.45 5.54
C ARG A 265 -6.35 15.80 5.96
N PHE A 266 -5.37 15.61 5.06
CA PHE A 266 -3.98 15.91 5.37
C PHE A 266 -3.75 17.39 5.68
N ALA A 267 -4.38 18.28 4.91
CA ALA A 267 -4.30 19.71 5.14
C ALA A 267 -5.00 20.15 6.44
N LYS A 268 -6.29 19.84 6.59
CA LYS A 268 -7.14 20.43 7.64
C LYS A 268 -7.12 19.68 8.96
N GLU A 269 -7.07 18.34 8.93
CA GLU A 269 -7.14 17.53 10.15
C GLU A 269 -5.76 17.22 10.71
N LEU A 270 -4.76 17.06 9.83
CA LEU A 270 -3.39 16.70 10.23
C LEU A 270 -2.42 17.89 10.25
N GLY A 271 -2.76 19.03 9.65
CA GLY A 271 -1.89 20.22 9.62
C GLY A 271 -0.64 20.05 8.75
N VAL A 272 -0.75 19.30 7.65
CA VAL A 272 0.32 19.09 6.67
C VAL A 272 0.15 20.09 5.52
N ASP A 273 1.22 20.78 5.13
CA ASP A 273 1.17 21.66 3.95
C ASP A 273 1.16 20.79 2.69
N VAL A 274 0.01 20.67 2.02
CA VAL A 274 -0.16 19.80 0.85
C VAL A 274 0.05 20.59 -0.44
N PHE A 275 1.15 20.30 -1.13
CA PHE A 275 1.46 20.84 -2.43
C PHE A 275 1.13 19.82 -3.51
N LEU A 276 0.13 20.13 -4.36
CA LEU A 276 -0.12 19.37 -5.57
C LEU A 276 0.70 19.96 -6.72
N GLY A 277 1.58 19.14 -7.29
CA GLY A 277 2.49 19.52 -8.37
C GLY A 277 3.75 18.65 -8.41
N GLU A 278 4.56 18.86 -9.44
CA GLU A 278 5.81 18.13 -9.62
C GLU A 278 6.95 18.71 -8.78
N ALA A 279 7.59 17.85 -8.00
CA ALA A 279 8.77 18.18 -7.21
C ALA A 279 10.06 18.02 -8.02
N ARG A 280 10.94 19.02 -7.94
CA ARG A 280 12.32 18.91 -8.42
C ARG A 280 13.26 19.57 -7.43
N PHE A 281 14.27 18.84 -6.96
CA PHE A 281 15.33 19.40 -6.14
C PHE A 281 16.05 20.52 -6.91
N SER A 282 16.19 21.66 -6.26
CA SER A 282 16.85 22.86 -6.79
C SER A 282 18.21 23.12 -6.13
N GLY A 283 18.56 22.32 -5.13
CA GLY A 283 19.83 22.36 -4.41
C GLY A 283 19.88 21.33 -3.27
N PRO A 284 20.92 21.36 -2.43
CA PRO A 284 21.13 20.35 -1.37
C PRO A 284 20.02 20.27 -0.31
N ASN A 285 19.35 21.38 -0.04
CA ASN A 285 18.31 21.49 0.99
C ASN A 285 17.06 22.24 0.50
N THR A 286 16.86 22.31 -0.82
CA THR A 286 15.75 23.04 -1.44
C THR A 286 15.07 22.20 -2.51
N VAL A 287 13.74 22.24 -2.55
CA VAL A 287 12.92 21.57 -3.57
C VAL A 287 11.89 22.54 -4.11
N ARG A 288 11.65 22.50 -5.41
CA ARG A 288 10.68 23.35 -6.09
C ARG A 288 9.44 22.56 -6.49
N VAL A 289 8.28 23.20 -6.34
CA VAL A 289 6.97 22.74 -6.84
C VAL A 289 6.35 23.83 -7.69
N GLY A 290 6.35 23.65 -9.00
CA GLY A 290 6.00 24.73 -9.93
C GLY A 290 6.95 25.92 -9.79
N GLU A 291 6.43 27.08 -9.37
CA GLU A 291 7.23 28.29 -9.10
C GLU A 291 7.60 28.44 -7.61
N THR A 292 7.05 27.60 -6.74
CA THR A 292 7.24 27.70 -5.29
C THR A 292 8.49 26.94 -4.87
N GLU A 293 9.39 27.58 -4.13
CA GLU A 293 10.58 26.95 -3.57
C GLU A 293 10.36 26.64 -2.07
N LEU A 294 10.73 25.43 -1.65
CA LEU A 294 10.57 24.94 -0.28
C LEU A 294 11.94 24.61 0.31
N ASP A 295 12.28 25.30 1.40
CA ASP A 295 13.49 25.06 2.19
C ASP A 295 13.24 24.01 3.28
N PHE A 296 14.20 23.10 3.49
CA PHE A 296 14.03 22.04 4.49
C PHE A 296 15.24 21.83 5.41
N ALA A 297 14.96 21.28 6.59
CA ALA A 297 15.96 20.72 7.49
C ALA A 297 16.26 19.27 7.13
N LYS A 298 15.22 18.47 6.85
CA LYS A 298 15.31 17.10 6.33
C LYS A 298 14.36 16.90 5.15
N ALA A 299 14.65 15.94 4.28
CA ALA A 299 13.70 15.51 3.25
C ALA A 299 13.55 13.98 3.22
N CYS A 300 12.39 13.53 2.75
CA CYS A 300 12.09 12.12 2.54
C CYS A 300 11.61 11.90 1.09
N ILE A 301 12.37 11.15 0.31
CA ILE A 301 12.01 10.73 -1.05
C ILE A 301 11.13 9.47 -0.92
N ALA A 302 9.85 9.60 -1.26
CA ALA A 302 8.84 8.55 -1.19
C ALA A 302 8.10 8.39 -2.54
N THR A 303 8.81 8.60 -3.65
CA THR A 303 8.27 8.65 -5.02
C THR A 303 7.82 7.31 -5.59
N GLY A 304 8.07 6.22 -4.86
CA GLY A 304 7.59 4.88 -5.21
C GLY A 304 8.22 4.32 -6.48
N ALA A 305 7.43 3.58 -7.24
CA ALA A 305 7.82 2.94 -8.48
C ALA A 305 6.64 2.89 -9.45
N GLN A 306 6.93 2.68 -10.73
CA GLN A 306 5.94 2.53 -11.81
C GLN A 306 6.05 1.14 -12.46
N PRO A 307 5.02 0.66 -13.19
CA PRO A 307 5.10 -0.59 -13.94
C PRO A 307 6.30 -0.62 -14.90
N ALA A 308 7.07 -1.71 -14.87
CA ALA A 308 8.18 -1.90 -15.80
C ALA A 308 7.69 -2.54 -17.09
N VAL A 309 7.89 -1.86 -18.22
CA VAL A 309 7.56 -2.38 -19.56
C VAL A 309 8.82 -3.02 -20.16
N PRO A 310 8.79 -4.32 -20.52
CA PRO A 310 9.95 -5.02 -21.04
C PRO A 310 10.27 -4.57 -22.47
N SER A 311 11.54 -4.68 -22.87
CA SER A 311 12.01 -4.34 -24.21
C SER A 311 11.65 -5.42 -25.24
N ILE A 312 10.35 -5.66 -25.45
CA ILE A 312 9.82 -6.57 -26.47
C ILE A 312 9.50 -5.76 -27.74
N ALA A 313 9.96 -6.24 -28.90
CA ALA A 313 9.72 -5.56 -30.16
C ALA A 313 8.22 -5.37 -30.42
N GLY A 314 7.80 -4.15 -30.76
CA GLY A 314 6.41 -3.82 -31.08
C GLY A 314 5.46 -3.69 -29.88
N LEU A 315 5.94 -3.93 -28.64
CA LEU A 315 5.09 -3.85 -27.44
C LEU A 315 4.70 -2.39 -27.11
N LYS A 316 5.62 -1.44 -27.27
CA LYS A 316 5.34 -0.02 -26.96
C LYS A 316 4.27 0.58 -27.88
N GLU A 317 4.17 0.06 -29.10
CA GLU A 317 3.22 0.48 -30.12
C GLU A 317 1.86 -0.23 -30.01
N ALA A 318 1.77 -1.31 -29.23
CA ALA A 318 0.55 -2.07 -29.00
C ALA A 318 -0.29 -1.46 -27.85
N PRO A 319 -1.62 -1.62 -27.86
CA PRO A 319 -2.50 -1.15 -26.79
C PRO A 319 -2.49 -2.11 -25.58
N TYR A 320 -1.39 -2.16 -24.83
CA TYR A 320 -1.27 -2.99 -23.63
C TYR A 320 -1.79 -2.29 -22.37
N LEU A 321 -2.16 -3.10 -21.37
CA LEU A 321 -2.52 -2.68 -20.03
C LEU A 321 -1.34 -2.84 -19.08
N THR A 322 -1.32 -2.03 -18.03
CA THR A 322 -0.48 -2.23 -16.83
C THR A 322 -1.37 -2.15 -15.59
N SER A 323 -0.82 -2.28 -14.39
CA SER A 323 -1.59 -2.05 -13.16
C SER A 323 -2.25 -0.66 -13.12
N SER A 324 -1.64 0.34 -13.79
CA SER A 324 -2.17 1.71 -13.86
C SER A 324 -3.41 1.86 -14.74
N SER A 325 -3.66 0.96 -15.69
CA SER A 325 -4.80 1.05 -16.63
C SER A 325 -5.78 -0.12 -16.53
N LEU A 326 -5.39 -1.25 -15.95
CA LEU A 326 -6.21 -2.45 -15.84
C LEU A 326 -7.55 -2.20 -15.16
N PHE A 327 -7.57 -1.37 -14.12
CA PHE A 327 -8.77 -1.12 -13.31
C PHE A 327 -9.74 -0.11 -13.95
N ASN A 328 -9.43 0.39 -15.14
CA ASN A 328 -10.35 1.22 -15.93
C ASN A 328 -11.24 0.40 -16.87
N LEU A 329 -11.00 -0.91 -16.99
CA LEU A 329 -11.84 -1.78 -17.81
C LEU A 329 -13.29 -1.76 -17.31
N THR A 330 -14.23 -1.64 -18.25
CA THR A 330 -15.68 -1.73 -18.01
C THR A 330 -16.28 -2.99 -18.62
N GLU A 331 -15.58 -3.64 -19.55
CA GLU A 331 -15.98 -4.87 -20.21
C GLU A 331 -14.92 -5.96 -19.99
N LEU A 332 -15.39 -7.20 -19.84
CA LEU A 332 -14.51 -8.35 -19.68
C LEU A 332 -13.89 -8.71 -21.06
N PRO A 333 -12.57 -8.69 -21.22
CA PRO A 333 -11.95 -9.19 -22.44
C PRO A 333 -12.21 -10.68 -22.60
N ALA A 334 -12.72 -11.10 -23.77
CA ALA A 334 -12.98 -12.52 -24.02
C ALA A 334 -11.67 -13.33 -24.03
N ARG A 335 -10.59 -12.76 -24.57
CA ARG A 335 -9.23 -13.31 -24.57
C ARG A 335 -8.27 -12.34 -23.87
N PHE A 336 -7.70 -12.77 -22.77
CA PHE A 336 -6.82 -11.95 -21.93
C PHE A 336 -5.41 -12.54 -21.87
N GLY A 337 -4.43 -11.79 -22.37
CA GLY A 337 -3.02 -12.17 -22.27
C GLY A 337 -2.37 -11.50 -21.08
N VAL A 338 -1.50 -12.21 -20.36
CA VAL A 338 -0.74 -11.65 -19.23
C VAL A 338 0.75 -11.96 -19.43
N ILE A 339 1.61 -10.95 -19.47
CA ILE A 339 3.07 -11.10 -19.56
C ILE A 339 3.69 -10.86 -18.18
N GLY A 340 4.28 -11.90 -17.60
CA GLY A 340 4.90 -11.91 -16.28
C GLY A 340 4.08 -12.72 -15.29
N ALA A 341 4.63 -13.84 -14.80
CA ALA A 341 4.05 -14.77 -13.85
C ALA A 341 4.55 -14.55 -12.40
N GLY A 342 4.87 -13.30 -12.06
CA GLY A 342 5.05 -12.88 -10.67
C GLY A 342 3.71 -12.70 -9.94
N PRO A 343 3.72 -12.19 -8.69
CA PRO A 343 2.51 -12.07 -7.86
C PRO A 343 1.34 -11.35 -8.54
N ILE A 344 1.58 -10.19 -9.16
CA ILE A 344 0.53 -9.41 -9.85
C ILE A 344 -0.06 -10.22 -11.02
N GLY A 345 0.80 -10.84 -11.84
CA GLY A 345 0.34 -11.61 -12.99
C GLY A 345 -0.46 -12.85 -12.60
N ALA A 346 -0.04 -13.57 -11.56
CA ALA A 346 -0.77 -14.72 -11.03
C ALA A 346 -2.13 -14.31 -10.44
N GLU A 347 -2.17 -13.26 -9.62
CA GLU A 347 -3.43 -12.71 -9.07
C GLU A 347 -4.41 -12.32 -10.19
N MET A 348 -3.95 -11.55 -11.18
CA MET A 348 -4.82 -11.08 -12.26
C MET A 348 -5.22 -12.21 -13.22
N ALA A 349 -4.33 -13.16 -13.51
CA ALA A 349 -4.67 -14.31 -14.34
C ALA A 349 -5.79 -15.14 -13.72
N GLN A 350 -5.69 -15.45 -12.43
CA GLN A 350 -6.73 -16.19 -11.72
C GLN A 350 -8.04 -15.41 -11.64
N ALA A 351 -7.97 -14.11 -11.32
CA ALA A 351 -9.16 -13.26 -11.20
C ALA A 351 -9.95 -13.22 -12.51
N PHE A 352 -9.29 -12.89 -13.63
CA PHE A 352 -9.95 -12.77 -14.93
C PHE A 352 -10.47 -14.12 -15.43
N SER A 353 -9.75 -15.23 -15.19
CA SER A 353 -10.22 -16.57 -15.54
C SER A 353 -11.51 -16.91 -14.79
N ARG A 354 -11.54 -16.65 -13.47
CA ARG A 354 -12.73 -16.85 -12.64
C ARG A 354 -13.90 -15.95 -13.01
N LEU A 355 -13.64 -14.77 -13.56
CA LEU A 355 -14.68 -13.87 -14.05
C LEU A 355 -15.18 -14.24 -15.46
N GLY A 356 -14.53 -15.19 -16.14
CA GLY A 356 -15.00 -15.77 -17.40
C GLY A 356 -14.14 -15.48 -18.64
N ALA A 357 -12.99 -14.81 -18.50
CA ALA A 357 -12.07 -14.57 -19.60
C ALA A 357 -11.27 -15.83 -19.94
N GLN A 358 -10.90 -16.00 -21.22
CA GLN A 358 -9.90 -17.00 -21.63
C GLN A 358 -8.51 -16.41 -21.41
N VAL A 359 -7.82 -16.88 -20.35
CA VAL A 359 -6.55 -16.30 -19.92
C VAL A 359 -5.37 -17.13 -20.41
N THR A 360 -4.36 -16.44 -20.99
CA THR A 360 -3.03 -17.03 -21.22
C THR A 360 -1.96 -16.24 -20.48
N LEU A 361 -1.22 -16.92 -19.60
CA LEU A 361 -0.13 -16.36 -18.81
C LEU A 361 1.24 -16.76 -19.40
N PHE A 362 2.05 -15.76 -19.72
CA PHE A 362 3.38 -15.89 -20.30
C PHE A 362 4.46 -15.52 -19.30
N ASP A 363 5.55 -16.28 -19.26
CA ASP A 363 6.79 -15.86 -18.60
C ASP A 363 8.01 -16.50 -19.28
N ILE A 364 9.15 -15.82 -19.18
CA ILE A 364 10.44 -16.35 -19.61
C ILE A 364 10.97 -17.43 -18.66
N GLN A 365 10.52 -17.42 -17.40
CA GLN A 365 10.84 -18.42 -16.39
C GLN A 365 10.00 -19.67 -16.61
N GLU A 366 10.54 -20.83 -16.25
CA GLU A 366 9.86 -22.13 -16.38
C GLU A 366 8.73 -22.34 -15.35
N ARG A 367 8.61 -21.45 -14.35
CA ARG A 367 7.67 -21.57 -13.23
C ARG A 367 7.08 -20.23 -12.85
N ILE A 368 5.84 -20.24 -12.37
CA ILE A 368 5.22 -19.07 -11.75
C ILE A 368 5.81 -18.81 -10.37
N LEU A 369 5.63 -17.58 -9.87
CA LEU A 369 6.10 -17.14 -8.54
C LEU A 369 7.54 -17.61 -8.26
N PRO A 370 8.51 -17.35 -9.15
CA PRO A 370 9.83 -18.00 -9.12
C PRO A 370 10.68 -17.65 -7.89
N ARG A 371 10.24 -16.67 -7.09
CA ARG A 371 10.88 -16.26 -5.84
C ARG A 371 10.29 -16.95 -4.59
N GLU A 372 9.16 -17.61 -4.72
CA GLU A 372 8.48 -18.30 -3.62
C GLU A 372 9.06 -19.70 -3.36
N ASP A 373 8.52 -20.38 -2.35
CA ASP A 373 8.76 -21.80 -2.14
C ASP A 373 8.26 -22.61 -3.34
N VAL A 374 9.09 -23.55 -3.81
CA VAL A 374 8.81 -24.33 -5.03
C VAL A 374 7.51 -25.12 -4.94
N GLU A 375 7.23 -25.73 -3.79
CA GLU A 375 6.04 -26.55 -3.63
C GLU A 375 4.79 -25.68 -3.45
N ALA A 376 4.93 -24.51 -2.81
CA ALA A 376 3.85 -23.52 -2.73
C ALA A 376 3.48 -22.97 -4.12
N ALA A 377 4.48 -22.61 -4.93
CA ALA A 377 4.25 -22.15 -6.29
C ALA A 377 3.57 -23.21 -7.17
N GLU A 378 3.91 -24.48 -7.00
CA GLU A 378 3.30 -25.59 -7.74
C GLU A 378 1.83 -25.82 -7.36
N ILE A 379 1.49 -25.65 -6.08
CA ILE A 379 0.10 -25.71 -5.61
C ILE A 379 -0.73 -24.58 -6.25
N VAL A 380 -0.19 -23.36 -6.25
CA VAL A 380 -0.83 -22.23 -6.94
C VAL A 380 -0.94 -22.48 -8.45
N HIS A 381 0.09 -23.06 -9.09
CA HIS A 381 0.06 -23.37 -10.51
C HIS A 381 -1.12 -24.26 -10.87
N ARG A 382 -1.30 -25.37 -10.15
CA ARG A 382 -2.42 -26.29 -10.35
C ARG A 382 -3.77 -25.60 -10.12
N ALA A 383 -3.90 -24.81 -9.05
CA ALA A 383 -5.14 -24.09 -8.77
C ALA A 383 -5.52 -23.12 -9.90
N LEU A 384 -4.53 -22.42 -10.48
CA LEU A 384 -4.76 -21.54 -11.63
C LEU A 384 -5.10 -22.32 -12.90
N GLU A 385 -4.48 -23.48 -13.14
CA GLU A 385 -4.85 -24.38 -14.25
C GLU A 385 -6.30 -24.88 -14.12
N GLU A 386 -6.71 -25.27 -12.91
CA GLU A 386 -8.07 -25.71 -12.61
C GLU A 386 -9.09 -24.59 -12.80
N ASP A 387 -8.71 -23.34 -12.52
CA ASP A 387 -9.49 -22.14 -12.82
C ASP A 387 -9.53 -21.79 -14.33
N GLY A 388 -8.75 -22.49 -15.17
CA GLY A 388 -8.77 -22.35 -16.63
C GLY A 388 -7.65 -21.49 -17.23
N VAL A 389 -6.64 -21.11 -16.45
CA VAL A 389 -5.49 -20.35 -16.95
C VAL A 389 -4.61 -21.24 -17.83
N VAL A 390 -4.30 -20.77 -19.04
CA VAL A 390 -3.36 -21.44 -19.95
C VAL A 390 -1.96 -20.88 -19.75
N PHE A 391 -0.97 -21.75 -19.56
CA PHE A 391 0.41 -21.33 -19.33
C PHE A 391 1.27 -21.40 -20.60
N ARG A 392 2.15 -20.42 -20.74
CA ARG A 392 3.25 -20.33 -21.71
C ARG A 392 4.52 -19.90 -20.98
N LEU A 393 5.03 -20.80 -20.14
CA LEU A 393 6.25 -20.63 -19.35
C LEU A 393 7.49 -21.04 -20.15
N GLY A 394 8.65 -20.49 -19.80
CA GLY A 394 9.88 -20.66 -20.58
C GLY A 394 9.77 -20.09 -22.00
N ALA A 395 8.83 -19.17 -22.24
CA ALA A 395 8.47 -18.72 -23.57
C ALA A 395 9.31 -17.51 -24.01
N ASP A 396 9.90 -17.59 -25.20
CA ASP A 396 10.61 -16.48 -25.84
C ASP A 396 9.63 -15.64 -26.68
N ILE A 397 9.19 -14.51 -26.12
CA ILE A 397 8.32 -13.56 -26.83
C ILE A 397 9.18 -12.71 -27.77
N GLY A 398 9.17 -13.04 -29.05
CA GLY A 398 9.96 -12.33 -30.06
C GLY A 398 9.37 -10.97 -30.46
N ARG A 399 8.04 -10.85 -30.52
CA ARG A 399 7.35 -9.62 -30.94
C ARG A 399 5.91 -9.54 -30.42
N VAL A 400 5.43 -8.34 -30.16
CA VAL A 400 4.01 -8.00 -30.04
C VAL A 400 3.60 -7.13 -31.23
N SER A 401 2.38 -7.30 -31.74
CA SER A 401 1.84 -6.46 -32.81
C SER A 401 0.33 -6.27 -32.65
N SER A 402 -0.20 -5.19 -33.21
CA SER A 402 -1.64 -5.05 -33.42
C SER A 402 -2.09 -6.03 -34.51
N GLY A 403 -3.19 -6.75 -34.28
CA GLY A 403 -3.77 -7.68 -35.24
C GLY A 403 -4.62 -6.99 -36.32
N ASP A 404 -5.05 -7.78 -37.30
CA ASP A 404 -5.80 -7.32 -38.47
C ASP A 404 -7.27 -6.98 -38.17
N GLU A 405 -7.82 -7.54 -37.09
CA GLU A 405 -9.15 -7.19 -36.56
C GLU A 405 -9.01 -5.97 -35.64
N SER A 406 -9.95 -5.01 -35.73
CA SER A 406 -9.90 -3.80 -34.90
C SER A 406 -9.78 -4.19 -33.42
N SER A 407 -8.75 -3.67 -32.76
CA SER A 407 -8.46 -3.87 -31.33
C SER A 407 -7.88 -5.24 -30.92
N SER A 408 -7.56 -6.14 -31.86
CA SER A 408 -6.86 -7.39 -31.51
C SER A 408 -5.36 -7.18 -31.30
N ILE A 409 -4.75 -7.90 -30.35
CA ILE A 409 -3.32 -7.88 -30.02
C ILE A 409 -2.73 -9.27 -30.29
N CYS A 410 -1.62 -9.34 -31.02
CA CYS A 410 -0.92 -10.56 -31.35
C CYS A 410 0.40 -10.67 -30.57
N VAL A 411 0.59 -11.75 -29.81
CA VAL A 411 1.86 -12.11 -29.17
C VAL A 411 2.50 -13.22 -29.99
N HIS A 412 3.69 -12.96 -30.52
CA HIS A 412 4.44 -13.91 -31.34
C HIS A 412 5.56 -14.56 -30.52
N LEU A 413 5.47 -15.87 -30.34
CA LEU A 413 6.47 -16.68 -29.66
C LEU A 413 7.45 -17.26 -30.66
N ASN A 414 8.73 -17.28 -30.30
CA ASN A 414 9.75 -18.04 -31.02
C ASN A 414 9.70 -19.50 -30.53
N VAL A 415 9.54 -20.46 -31.44
CA VAL A 415 9.43 -21.89 -31.11
C VAL A 415 10.49 -22.67 -31.91
N GLY A 416 11.60 -23.03 -31.25
CA GLY A 416 12.74 -23.71 -31.89
C GLY A 416 13.45 -22.85 -32.96
N GLU A 417 14.23 -23.47 -33.85
CA GLU A 417 15.07 -22.74 -34.82
C GLU A 417 14.29 -22.03 -35.95
N ALA A 418 13.01 -22.36 -36.19
CA ALA A 418 12.24 -21.79 -37.29
C ALA A 418 10.72 -21.63 -37.06
N GLY A 419 10.20 -22.06 -35.91
CA GLY A 419 8.76 -21.99 -35.62
C GLY A 419 8.36 -20.63 -35.05
N ARG A 420 7.18 -20.15 -35.44
CA ARG A 420 6.50 -19.03 -34.78
C ARG A 420 5.09 -19.47 -34.40
N GLU A 421 4.75 -19.37 -33.12
CA GLU A 421 3.37 -19.47 -32.63
C GLU A 421 2.83 -18.05 -32.45
N THR A 422 1.56 -17.83 -32.76
CA THR A 422 0.90 -16.54 -32.56
C THR A 422 -0.34 -16.73 -31.71
N CYS A 423 -0.38 -16.05 -30.57
CA CYS A 423 -1.54 -15.98 -29.70
C CYS A 423 -2.25 -14.64 -29.90
N LYS A 424 -3.58 -14.66 -30.00
CA LYS A 424 -4.40 -13.45 -30.20
C LYS A 424 -5.19 -13.12 -28.94
N PHE A 425 -5.23 -11.85 -28.57
CA PHE A 425 -5.89 -11.33 -27.36
C PHE A 425 -6.69 -10.08 -27.68
N ASP A 426 -7.69 -9.80 -26.84
CA ASP A 426 -8.46 -8.56 -26.89
C ASP A 426 -7.83 -7.50 -25.98
N GLN A 427 -7.22 -7.95 -24.88
CA GLN A 427 -6.44 -7.12 -23.96
C GLN A 427 -5.17 -7.87 -23.52
N LEU A 428 -4.08 -7.14 -23.32
CA LEU A 428 -2.77 -7.69 -22.94
C LEU A 428 -2.24 -6.94 -21.71
N LEU A 429 -2.15 -7.60 -20.56
CA LEU A 429 -1.55 -7.06 -19.33
C LEU A 429 -0.05 -7.30 -19.30
N VAL A 430 0.73 -6.25 -19.02
CA VAL A 430 2.17 -6.33 -18.75
C VAL A 430 2.39 -6.21 -17.23
N ALA A 431 2.85 -7.30 -16.62
CA ALA A 431 3.07 -7.47 -15.18
C ALA A 431 4.49 -7.97 -14.87
N THR A 432 5.50 -7.54 -15.64
CA THR A 432 6.89 -8.03 -15.56
C THR A 432 7.73 -7.44 -14.41
N GLY A 433 7.16 -6.54 -13.61
CA GLY A 433 7.83 -5.93 -12.47
C GLY A 433 7.58 -4.43 -12.39
N ARG A 434 8.40 -3.75 -11.58
CA ARG A 434 8.28 -2.32 -11.28
C ARG A 434 9.64 -1.64 -11.44
N ARG A 435 9.66 -0.36 -11.81
CA ARG A 435 10.86 0.49 -11.91
C ARG A 435 10.75 1.65 -10.91
N PRO A 436 11.76 1.90 -10.05
CA PRO A 436 11.78 3.05 -9.15
C PRO A 436 11.59 4.38 -9.89
N ASN A 437 10.90 5.33 -9.26
CA ASN A 437 10.68 6.66 -9.81
C ASN A 437 11.80 7.60 -9.34
N VAL A 438 12.87 7.71 -10.14
CA VAL A 438 14.08 8.50 -9.82
C VAL A 438 14.43 9.56 -10.86
N THR A 439 13.77 9.53 -12.02
CA THR A 439 14.00 10.48 -13.11
C THR A 439 13.32 11.82 -12.83
N GLU A 440 13.90 12.91 -13.36
CA GLU A 440 13.33 14.28 -13.32
C GLU A 440 13.18 14.91 -11.92
N LEU A 441 13.65 14.23 -10.87
CA LEU A 441 13.61 14.72 -9.50
C LEU A 441 14.75 15.70 -9.15
N GLY A 442 15.80 15.81 -9.97
CA GLY A 442 16.99 16.63 -9.66
C GLY A 442 17.87 16.06 -8.54
N LEU A 443 17.96 14.73 -8.44
CA LEU A 443 18.69 14.06 -7.35
C LEU A 443 20.18 14.43 -7.34
N GLU A 444 20.76 14.70 -8.50
CA GLU A 444 22.14 15.15 -8.67
C GLU A 444 22.36 16.52 -8.01
N GLU A 445 21.44 17.46 -8.18
CA GLU A 445 21.45 18.79 -7.58
C GLU A 445 21.33 18.73 -6.05
N ALA A 446 20.67 17.69 -5.53
CA ALA A 446 20.58 17.39 -4.12
C ALA A 446 21.78 16.59 -3.57
N GLY A 447 22.71 16.14 -4.42
CA GLY A 447 23.82 15.28 -4.00
C GLY A 447 23.38 13.87 -3.56
N VAL A 448 22.31 13.34 -4.17
CA VAL A 448 21.75 12.02 -3.89
C VAL A 448 22.16 11.03 -4.98
N GLU A 449 22.85 9.95 -4.62
CA GLU A 449 23.16 8.84 -5.52
C GLU A 449 21.92 7.97 -5.77
N PHE A 450 21.74 7.55 -7.02
CA PHE A 450 20.65 6.67 -7.43
C PHE A 450 21.03 5.81 -8.64
N ASP A 451 20.23 4.80 -8.90
CA ASP A 451 20.29 3.95 -10.08
C ASP A 451 18.87 3.76 -10.63
N GLU A 452 18.69 3.83 -11.95
CA GLU A 452 17.34 3.75 -12.57
C GLU A 452 16.65 2.39 -12.37
N ARG A 453 17.40 1.33 -12.05
CA ARG A 453 16.87 -0.02 -11.84
C ARG A 453 16.67 -0.33 -10.36
N HIS A 454 17.60 0.09 -9.52
CA HIS A 454 17.63 -0.24 -8.09
C HIS A 454 17.04 0.87 -7.21
N GLY A 455 16.96 2.10 -7.70
CA GLY A 455 16.36 3.25 -7.01
C GLY A 455 17.38 4.14 -6.32
N VAL A 456 16.92 4.92 -5.33
CA VAL A 456 17.78 5.80 -4.51
C VAL A 456 18.68 4.94 -3.62
N ALA A 457 19.98 5.24 -3.64
CA ALA A 457 20.94 4.58 -2.77
C ALA A 457 20.78 5.08 -1.33
N VAL A 458 20.57 4.16 -0.40
CA VAL A 458 20.46 4.45 1.03
C VAL A 458 21.33 3.52 1.85
N ASP A 459 21.77 4.01 3.01
CA ASP A 459 22.36 3.17 4.05
C ASP A 459 21.27 2.38 4.81
N ASP A 460 21.71 1.56 5.76
CA ASP A 460 20.81 0.73 6.60
C ASP A 460 19.91 1.58 7.53
N ARG A 461 20.15 2.89 7.66
CA ARG A 461 19.28 3.83 8.37
C ARG A 461 18.33 4.57 7.45
N LEU A 462 18.30 4.19 6.17
CA LEU A 462 17.51 4.80 5.10
C LEU A 462 17.97 6.22 4.72
N GLN A 463 19.20 6.59 5.08
CA GLN A 463 19.81 7.88 4.77
C GLN A 463 20.53 7.80 3.42
N THR A 464 20.37 8.82 2.58
CA THR A 464 21.03 8.91 1.27
C THR A 464 22.48 9.41 1.41
N THR A 465 23.19 9.59 0.29
CA THR A 465 24.50 10.26 0.26
C THR A 465 24.46 11.71 0.71
N ASN A 466 23.30 12.37 0.65
CA ASN A 466 23.05 13.61 1.35
C ASN A 466 22.50 13.29 2.76
N SER A 467 23.22 13.73 3.80
CA SER A 467 22.87 13.45 5.20
C SER A 467 21.56 14.08 5.68
N ASP A 468 20.99 15.01 4.93
CA ASP A 468 19.70 15.61 5.22
C ASP A 468 18.55 14.95 4.46
N ILE A 469 18.83 14.01 3.57
CA ILE A 469 17.84 13.37 2.73
C ILE A 469 17.79 11.88 3.02
N TYR A 470 16.57 11.36 3.17
CA TYR A 470 16.24 9.96 3.41
C TYR A 470 15.33 9.47 2.28
N ALA A 471 15.21 8.15 2.10
CA ALA A 471 14.29 7.60 1.12
C ALA A 471 13.56 6.35 1.64
N VAL A 472 12.29 6.17 1.27
CA VAL A 472 11.42 5.08 1.76
C VAL A 472 10.56 4.46 0.67
N GLY A 473 10.12 3.22 0.91
CA GLY A 473 9.21 2.51 0.02
C GLY A 473 9.89 2.05 -1.27
N ASP A 474 9.10 1.84 -2.32
CA ASP A 474 9.54 1.17 -3.56
C ASP A 474 10.77 1.81 -4.24
N VAL A 475 11.01 3.11 -4.00
CA VAL A 475 12.15 3.83 -4.55
C VAL A 475 13.48 3.48 -3.86
N ALA A 476 13.44 2.94 -2.64
CA ALA A 476 14.63 2.74 -1.80
C ALA A 476 14.84 1.27 -1.38
N THR A 477 13.97 0.34 -1.78
CA THR A 477 14.09 -1.07 -1.39
C THR A 477 13.65 -2.06 -2.46
N ARG A 478 14.19 -3.28 -2.37
CA ARG A 478 13.71 -4.45 -3.12
C ARG A 478 12.39 -5.00 -2.56
N TYR A 479 12.08 -4.73 -1.29
CA TYR A 479 10.85 -5.16 -0.62
C TYR A 479 9.73 -4.15 -0.88
N ARG A 480 9.18 -4.21 -2.08
CA ARG A 480 8.19 -3.26 -2.60
C ARG A 480 6.78 -3.56 -2.10
N PHE A 481 6.59 -3.40 -0.80
CA PHE A 481 5.34 -3.68 -0.11
C PHE A 481 4.86 -2.46 0.69
N THR A 482 3.55 -2.24 0.70
CA THR A 482 2.88 -1.14 1.41
C THR A 482 3.26 -1.08 2.89
N HIS A 483 3.20 -2.21 3.60
CA HIS A 483 3.55 -2.28 5.02
C HIS A 483 5.05 -2.13 5.28
N ALA A 484 5.91 -2.52 4.33
CA ALA A 484 7.34 -2.22 4.42
C ALA A 484 7.58 -0.70 4.33
N ALA A 485 6.90 -0.02 3.41
CA ALA A 485 6.97 1.44 3.27
C ALA A 485 6.50 2.19 4.53
N ASP A 486 5.43 1.73 5.19
CA ASP A 486 4.97 2.27 6.49
C ASP A 486 6.08 2.16 7.57
N PHE A 487 6.63 0.97 7.77
CA PHE A 487 7.66 0.79 8.80
C PHE A 487 8.96 1.54 8.48
N MET A 488 9.34 1.63 7.20
CA MET A 488 10.44 2.47 6.74
C MET A 488 10.20 3.96 7.06
N ALA A 489 8.99 4.47 6.82
CA ALA A 489 8.62 5.85 7.17
C ALA A 489 8.78 6.13 8.67
N ARG A 490 8.28 5.23 9.53
CA ARG A 490 8.45 5.35 10.99
C ARG A 490 9.91 5.37 11.41
N MET A 491 10.75 4.56 10.76
CA MET A 491 12.20 4.58 10.99
C MET A 491 12.83 5.89 10.54
N VAL A 492 12.49 6.41 9.37
CA VAL A 492 13.02 7.68 8.86
C VAL A 492 12.67 8.82 9.79
N VAL A 493 11.43 8.93 10.27
CA VAL A 493 11.05 9.98 11.24
C VAL A 493 11.94 9.94 12.48
N ARG A 494 12.17 8.74 13.05
CA ARG A 494 13.05 8.56 14.22
C ARG A 494 14.51 8.86 13.92
N ASN A 495 15.03 8.35 12.81
CA ASN A 495 16.44 8.48 12.44
C ASN A 495 16.78 9.92 12.01
N ALA A 496 15.90 10.58 11.26
CA ALA A 496 16.11 11.91 10.70
C ALA A 496 15.91 13.04 11.72
N LEU A 497 14.90 12.94 12.60
CA LEU A 497 14.51 14.03 13.49
C LEU A 497 14.93 13.82 14.96
N PHE A 498 15.24 12.60 15.37
CA PHE A 498 15.46 12.26 16.79
C PHE A 498 16.74 11.46 17.06
N PHE A 499 17.75 11.58 16.19
CA PHE A 499 19.04 10.86 16.31
C PHE A 499 18.89 9.34 16.47
N GLY A 500 17.80 8.79 15.92
CA GLY A 500 17.52 7.36 15.91
C GLY A 500 18.63 6.58 15.19
N ARG A 501 18.75 5.30 15.56
CA ARG A 501 19.72 4.36 14.98
C ARG A 501 19.06 3.06 14.55
N GLN A 502 17.78 3.11 14.20
CA GLN A 502 17.06 1.94 13.73
C GLN A 502 17.61 1.51 12.38
N LYS A 503 17.68 0.20 12.17
CA LYS A 503 18.24 -0.43 10.98
C LYS A 503 17.17 -1.14 10.17
N PHE A 504 17.29 -1.08 8.85
CA PHE A 504 16.35 -1.71 7.93
C PHE A 504 16.49 -3.23 7.98
N ASP A 505 17.72 -3.73 8.12
CA ASP A 505 18.01 -5.16 8.26
C ASP A 505 17.41 -5.78 9.54
N ASP A 506 17.02 -4.97 10.54
CA ASP A 506 16.32 -5.44 11.75
C ASP A 506 14.79 -5.60 11.53
N LEU A 507 14.27 -5.21 10.36
CA LEU A 507 12.85 -5.36 10.02
C LEU A 507 12.55 -6.79 9.58
N LEU A 508 11.53 -7.37 10.20
CA LEU A 508 10.94 -8.63 9.76
C LEU A 508 9.74 -8.32 8.87
N ILE A 509 9.91 -8.51 7.56
CA ILE A 509 8.92 -8.14 6.55
C ILE A 509 8.20 -9.41 6.08
N PRO A 510 6.93 -9.66 6.48
CA PRO A 510 6.12 -10.71 5.86
C PRO A 510 5.62 -10.26 4.48
N TRP A 511 5.16 -11.17 3.65
CA TRP A 511 4.42 -10.83 2.43
C TRP A 511 3.40 -11.91 2.07
N CYS A 512 2.48 -11.56 1.18
CA CYS A 512 1.44 -12.46 0.69
C CYS A 512 1.16 -12.19 -0.80
N THR A 513 1.03 -13.27 -1.57
CA THR A 513 0.42 -13.30 -2.90
C THR A 513 -1.01 -13.79 -2.74
N TYR A 514 -1.98 -12.99 -3.18
CA TYR A 514 -3.40 -13.16 -2.89
C TYR A 514 -4.13 -13.97 -3.97
N THR A 515 -3.45 -14.99 -4.52
CA THR A 515 -4.10 -16.07 -5.25
C THR A 515 -4.97 -16.88 -4.30
N ASP A 516 -5.67 -17.87 -4.84
CA ASP A 516 -6.49 -18.79 -4.07
C ASP A 516 -6.14 -20.23 -4.48
N PRO A 517 -5.34 -20.96 -3.68
CA PRO A 517 -4.91 -20.60 -2.31
C PRO A 517 -3.90 -19.44 -2.25
N GLU A 518 -3.89 -18.74 -1.12
CA GLU A 518 -2.94 -17.66 -0.84
C GLU A 518 -1.56 -18.23 -0.53
N VAL A 519 -0.49 -17.49 -0.88
CA VAL A 519 0.89 -17.83 -0.49
C VAL A 519 1.47 -16.70 0.33
N ALA A 520 1.80 -16.97 1.58
CA ALA A 520 2.42 -16.02 2.49
C ALA A 520 3.76 -16.52 3.02
N HIS A 521 4.69 -15.60 3.25
CA HIS A 521 6.02 -15.93 3.75
C HIS A 521 6.56 -14.85 4.69
N VAL A 522 7.41 -15.26 5.62
CA VAL A 522 8.23 -14.38 6.47
C VAL A 522 9.58 -15.01 6.77
N GLY A 523 10.65 -14.21 6.82
CA GLY A 523 11.99 -14.67 7.18
C GLY A 523 12.80 -15.24 6.01
N LEU A 524 13.57 -16.29 6.28
CA LEU A 524 14.52 -16.89 5.35
C LEU A 524 13.95 -18.15 4.67
N TYR A 525 14.22 -18.30 3.37
CA TYR A 525 14.02 -19.56 2.66
C TYR A 525 15.15 -20.56 2.92
N PRO A 526 14.94 -21.86 2.64
CA PRO A 526 15.99 -22.88 2.64
C PRO A 526 17.24 -22.47 1.88
N ARG A 527 17.08 -21.90 0.67
CA ARG A 527 18.19 -21.41 -0.15
C ARG A 527 19.01 -20.33 0.55
N ASP A 528 18.35 -19.41 1.27
CA ASP A 528 19.02 -18.31 1.97
C ASP A 528 19.79 -18.85 3.19
N LEU A 529 19.22 -19.84 3.88
CA LEU A 529 19.85 -20.51 5.02
C LEU A 529 21.10 -21.30 4.59
N GLU A 530 21.00 -22.02 3.46
CA GLU A 530 22.09 -22.78 2.86
C GLU A 530 23.22 -21.88 2.37
N GLU A 531 22.90 -20.80 1.64
CA GLU A 531 23.87 -19.80 1.20
C GLU A 531 24.63 -19.16 2.37
N ARG A 532 23.95 -18.98 3.52
CA ARG A 532 24.55 -18.43 4.75
C ARG A 532 25.22 -19.47 5.64
N GLY A 533 25.14 -20.76 5.32
CA GLY A 533 25.68 -21.85 6.14
C GLY A 533 25.01 -21.97 7.51
N ILE A 534 23.74 -21.58 7.64
CA ILE A 534 22.96 -21.67 8.88
C ILE A 534 22.33 -23.06 8.94
N ASN A 535 22.60 -23.80 10.03
CA ASN A 535 21.94 -25.07 10.27
C ASN A 535 20.47 -24.84 10.63
N TYR A 536 19.59 -25.63 10.01
CA TYR A 536 18.16 -25.52 10.24
C TYR A 536 17.46 -26.88 10.13
N ARG A 537 16.24 -26.94 10.65
CA ARG A 537 15.30 -28.04 10.47
C ARG A 537 14.02 -27.50 9.84
N THR A 538 13.51 -28.22 8.84
CA THR A 538 12.20 -27.93 8.25
C THR A 538 11.12 -28.79 8.88
N LEU A 539 10.00 -28.15 9.19
CA LEU A 539 8.77 -28.78 9.67
C LEU A 539 7.67 -28.38 8.71
N THR A 540 6.90 -29.35 8.22
CA THR A 540 5.78 -29.11 7.31
C THR A 540 4.54 -29.76 7.91
N GLN A 541 3.49 -28.96 8.11
CA GLN A 541 2.16 -29.42 8.50
C GLN A 541 1.22 -29.22 7.32
N PRO A 542 0.76 -30.29 6.64
CA PRO A 542 -0.17 -30.17 5.53
C PRO A 542 -1.58 -29.81 6.03
N PHE A 543 -2.35 -29.09 5.21
CA PHE A 543 -3.73 -28.68 5.55
C PHE A 543 -4.75 -29.83 5.47
N ASP A 544 -4.43 -30.95 4.82
CA ASP A 544 -5.26 -32.16 4.80
C ASP A 544 -5.30 -32.93 6.14
N GLU A 545 -4.37 -32.61 7.04
CA GLU A 545 -4.37 -33.07 8.43
C GLU A 545 -4.97 -32.04 9.40
N VAL A 546 -5.47 -30.91 8.88
CA VAL A 546 -6.06 -29.83 9.69
C VAL A 546 -7.58 -29.88 9.57
N ASP A 547 -8.24 -30.35 10.63
CA ASP A 547 -9.69 -30.57 10.66
C ASP A 547 -10.50 -29.41 10.08
N ARG A 548 -10.17 -28.14 10.40
CA ARG A 548 -10.90 -26.99 9.86
C ARG A 548 -10.81 -26.90 8.33
N ALA A 549 -9.62 -27.07 7.77
CA ALA A 549 -9.40 -27.00 6.33
C ALA A 549 -10.12 -28.15 5.60
N VAL A 550 -10.10 -29.36 6.18
CA VAL A 550 -10.86 -30.51 5.68
C VAL A 550 -12.37 -30.26 5.71
N LEU A 551 -12.89 -29.71 6.82
CA LEU A 551 -14.31 -29.39 6.97
C LEU A 551 -14.79 -28.30 6.00
N GLU A 552 -13.93 -27.35 5.63
CA GLU A 552 -14.22 -26.29 4.66
C GLU A 552 -14.01 -26.74 3.19
N GLY A 553 -13.38 -27.90 2.95
CA GLY A 553 -13.02 -28.32 1.59
C GLY A 553 -11.86 -27.52 0.99
N GLU A 554 -10.98 -26.98 1.84
CA GLU A 554 -9.84 -26.13 1.52
C GLU A 554 -8.53 -26.74 2.08
N SER A 555 -8.36 -28.04 1.88
CA SER A 555 -7.27 -28.84 2.47
C SER A 555 -5.97 -28.84 1.68
N GLU A 556 -5.93 -28.25 0.48
CA GLU A 556 -4.70 -28.17 -0.30
C GLU A 556 -3.75 -27.11 0.29
N GLY A 557 -2.49 -27.48 0.47
CA GLY A 557 -1.48 -26.59 1.03
C GLY A 557 -0.81 -27.08 2.30
N PHE A 558 -0.01 -26.20 2.90
CA PHE A 558 0.73 -26.48 4.13
C PHE A 558 1.14 -25.20 4.87
N VAL A 559 1.48 -25.40 6.16
CA VAL A 559 2.33 -24.50 6.93
C VAL A 559 3.72 -25.11 7.03
N ARG A 560 4.75 -24.37 6.63
CA ARG A 560 6.17 -24.79 6.68
C ARG A 560 6.97 -23.82 7.54
N LEU A 561 7.71 -24.37 8.50
CA LEU A 561 8.59 -23.61 9.39
C LEU A 561 10.04 -24.10 9.25
N HIS A 562 10.98 -23.17 9.24
CA HIS A 562 12.41 -23.42 9.36
C HIS A 562 12.87 -22.95 10.72
N VAL A 563 13.44 -23.86 11.53
CA VAL A 563 13.89 -23.56 12.89
C VAL A 563 15.36 -23.91 13.08
N ASP A 564 16.06 -23.18 13.94
CA ASP A 564 17.41 -23.54 14.36
C ASP A 564 17.39 -24.65 15.44
N ASP A 565 18.58 -25.01 15.94
CA ASP A 565 18.74 -26.02 16.98
C ASP A 565 18.14 -25.61 18.34
N SER A 566 17.98 -24.30 18.60
CA SER A 566 17.31 -23.78 19.80
C SER A 566 15.79 -23.85 19.70
N GLY A 567 15.26 -23.94 18.48
CA GLY A 567 13.83 -23.87 18.20
C GLY A 567 13.36 -22.46 17.83
N ALA A 568 14.26 -21.50 17.62
CA ALA A 568 13.94 -20.19 17.09
C ALA A 568 13.52 -20.32 15.62
N ILE A 569 12.43 -19.65 15.24
CA ILE A 569 11.90 -19.65 13.88
C ILE A 569 12.76 -18.71 13.03
N LEU A 570 13.35 -19.25 11.97
CA LEU A 570 14.21 -18.53 11.01
C LEU A 570 13.45 -18.07 9.77
N GLY A 571 12.38 -18.78 9.42
CA GLY A 571 11.48 -18.43 8.33
C GLY A 571 10.29 -19.37 8.24
N ALA A 572 9.26 -18.94 7.53
CA ALA A 572 8.03 -19.69 7.36
C ALA A 572 7.36 -19.40 6.02
N THR A 573 6.78 -20.43 5.43
CA THR A 573 5.91 -20.33 4.24
C THR A 573 4.56 -20.97 4.56
N ILE A 574 3.49 -20.29 4.21
CA ILE A 574 2.12 -20.83 4.26
C ILE A 574 1.54 -20.75 2.85
N VAL A 575 1.03 -21.86 2.35
CA VAL A 575 0.18 -21.90 1.15
C VAL A 575 -1.13 -22.55 1.55
N GLY A 576 -2.24 -21.84 1.37
CA GLY A 576 -3.55 -22.34 1.80
C GLY A 576 -4.54 -21.22 2.13
N PRO A 577 -5.66 -21.56 2.79
CA PRO A 577 -6.72 -20.60 3.05
C PRO A 577 -6.31 -19.57 4.10
N ARG A 578 -6.47 -18.28 3.76
CA ARG A 578 -6.13 -17.13 4.61
C ARG A 578 -4.66 -17.11 5.04
N ALA A 579 -3.75 -17.56 4.18
CA ALA A 579 -2.32 -17.55 4.47
C ALA A 579 -1.80 -16.17 4.87
N GLY A 580 -2.34 -15.10 4.26
CA GLY A 580 -1.97 -13.71 4.58
C GLY A 580 -2.32 -13.29 6.02
N ASP A 581 -3.39 -13.84 6.59
CA ASP A 581 -3.74 -13.61 8.00
C ASP A 581 -2.90 -14.51 8.92
N LEU A 582 -2.76 -15.79 8.57
CA LEU A 582 -2.07 -16.80 9.39
C LEU A 582 -0.58 -16.47 9.59
N ILE A 583 0.10 -15.89 8.60
CA ILE A 583 1.52 -15.55 8.68
C ILE A 583 1.82 -14.51 9.78
N SER A 584 0.81 -13.72 10.18
CA SER A 584 0.97 -12.67 11.19
C SER A 584 1.31 -13.25 12.57
N GLU A 585 0.75 -14.40 12.94
CA GLU A 585 1.07 -15.07 14.21
C GLU A 585 2.55 -15.48 14.27
N ILE A 586 3.06 -16.07 13.19
CA ILE A 586 4.47 -16.45 13.09
C ILE A 586 5.37 -15.21 13.10
N THR A 587 4.96 -14.14 12.41
CA THR A 587 5.70 -12.88 12.37
C THR A 587 5.83 -12.28 13.78
N VAL A 588 4.76 -12.30 14.58
CA VAL A 588 4.79 -11.86 15.99
C VAL A 588 5.72 -12.75 16.81
N ALA A 589 5.61 -14.07 16.67
CA ALA A 589 6.47 -15.02 17.39
C ALA A 589 7.97 -14.79 17.09
N MET A 590 8.33 -14.65 15.81
CA MET A 590 9.69 -14.33 15.37
C MET A 590 10.16 -12.98 15.91
N ARG A 591 9.32 -11.93 15.82
CA ARG A 591 9.67 -10.59 16.30
C ARG A 591 9.90 -10.56 17.81
N ALA A 592 9.15 -11.34 18.56
CA ALA A 592 9.27 -11.47 20.01
C ALA A 592 10.39 -12.44 20.45
N GLY A 593 11.07 -13.10 19.50
CA GLY A 593 12.11 -14.09 19.80
C GLY A 593 11.56 -15.36 20.47
N MET A 594 10.32 -15.72 20.17
CA MET A 594 9.69 -16.92 20.72
C MET A 594 10.26 -18.19 20.06
N GLU A 595 10.56 -19.19 20.87
CA GLU A 595 10.86 -20.54 20.40
C GLU A 595 9.56 -21.27 20.01
N LEU A 596 9.67 -22.22 19.08
CA LEU A 596 8.53 -22.98 18.58
C LEU A 596 7.80 -23.79 19.67
N ASP A 597 8.50 -24.17 20.75
CA ASP A 597 7.89 -24.85 21.92
C ASP A 597 6.85 -23.95 22.61
N THR A 598 7.14 -22.65 22.70
CA THR A 598 6.19 -21.67 23.26
C THR A 598 4.93 -21.60 22.42
N LEU A 599 5.08 -21.62 21.08
CA LEU A 599 3.95 -21.58 20.15
C LEU A 599 3.11 -22.87 20.22
N ALA A 600 3.74 -24.02 20.44
CA ALA A 600 3.04 -25.30 20.65
C ALA A 600 2.20 -25.31 21.95
N ASP A 601 2.68 -24.64 22.99
CA ASP A 601 2.01 -24.51 24.29
C ASP A 601 0.86 -23.47 24.30
N VAL A 602 0.77 -22.60 23.28
CA VAL A 602 -0.35 -21.68 23.13
C VAL A 602 -1.64 -22.44 22.77
N ILE A 603 -2.70 -22.19 23.54
CA ILE A 603 -4.03 -22.75 23.25
C ILE A 603 -4.61 -22.03 22.02
N HIS A 604 -4.67 -22.74 20.90
CA HIS A 604 -5.36 -22.29 19.70
C HIS A 604 -6.85 -22.69 19.76
N PRO A 605 -7.79 -21.82 19.38
CA PRO A 605 -9.19 -22.20 19.24
C PRO A 605 -9.38 -23.37 18.27
N TYR A 606 -10.30 -24.28 18.58
CA TYR A 606 -10.60 -25.46 17.76
C TYR A 606 -12.07 -25.48 17.33
N PRO A 607 -12.37 -25.80 16.05
CA PRO A 607 -11.43 -26.00 14.93
C PRO A 607 -11.07 -24.69 14.22
N THR A 608 -9.77 -24.43 13.97
CA THR A 608 -9.28 -23.30 13.16
C THR A 608 -8.12 -23.73 12.26
N THR A 609 -7.91 -23.04 11.13
CA THR A 609 -6.75 -23.27 10.25
C THR A 609 -5.43 -22.89 10.93
N ALA A 610 -5.45 -21.93 11.86
CA ALA A 610 -4.30 -21.57 12.69
C ALA A 610 -3.76 -22.74 13.53
N SER A 611 -4.58 -23.76 13.83
CA SER A 611 -4.09 -24.97 14.50
C SER A 611 -2.96 -25.69 13.74
N ALA A 612 -2.81 -25.46 12.43
CA ALA A 612 -1.67 -25.95 11.65
C ALA A 612 -0.32 -25.44 12.19
N ILE A 613 -0.26 -24.18 12.65
CA ILE A 613 0.94 -23.58 13.24
C ILE A 613 1.31 -24.29 14.53
N ARG A 614 0.32 -24.51 15.42
CA ARG A 614 0.49 -25.29 16.65
C ARG A 614 0.94 -26.73 16.37
N GLN A 615 0.34 -27.38 15.38
CA GLN A 615 0.66 -28.76 15.02
C GLN A 615 2.09 -28.90 14.46
N ALA A 616 2.60 -27.89 13.74
CA ALA A 616 4.00 -27.82 13.37
C ALA A 616 4.92 -27.75 14.61
N GLY A 617 4.51 -27.03 15.66
CA GLY A 617 5.18 -27.04 16.96
C GLY A 617 5.09 -28.39 17.70
N ASP A 618 3.94 -29.05 17.68
CA ASP A 618 3.78 -30.42 18.21
C ASP A 618 4.70 -31.41 17.46
N ALA A 619 4.84 -31.27 16.15
CA ALA A 619 5.77 -32.06 15.34
C ALA A 619 7.22 -31.83 15.76
N TYR A 620 7.63 -30.58 16.01
CA TYR A 620 8.94 -30.26 16.58
C TYR A 620 9.16 -30.96 17.93
N ASN A 621 8.21 -30.88 18.85
CA ASN A 621 8.34 -31.50 20.17
C ASN A 621 8.44 -33.03 20.11
N ARG A 622 7.78 -33.68 19.15
CA ARG A 622 7.96 -35.12 18.91
C ARG A 622 9.38 -35.49 18.49
N THR A 623 10.09 -34.60 17.78
CA THR A 623 11.51 -34.83 17.42
C THR A 623 12.44 -34.79 18.64
N ARG A 624 12.07 -34.07 19.72
CA ARG A 624 12.82 -34.01 20.98
C ARG A 624 12.64 -35.27 21.84
N LEU A 625 11.61 -36.09 21.60
CA LEU A 625 11.41 -37.40 22.23
C LEU A 625 12.35 -38.47 21.66
N THR A 626 13.63 -38.32 21.94
CA THR A 626 14.69 -39.28 21.54
C THR A 626 14.44 -40.68 22.08
N LEU A 627 15.07 -41.70 21.50
CA LEU A 627 14.98 -43.09 21.99
C LEU A 627 15.38 -43.23 23.46
N THR A 628 16.35 -42.42 23.91
CA THR A 628 16.81 -42.37 25.30
C THR A 628 15.73 -41.80 26.22
N VAL A 629 15.13 -40.68 25.84
CA VAL A 629 14.01 -40.06 26.58
C VAL A 629 12.81 -41.02 26.61
N LYS A 630 12.45 -41.65 25.49
CA LYS A 630 11.38 -42.66 25.43
C LYS A 630 11.67 -43.85 26.35
N LYS A 631 12.91 -44.35 26.43
CA LYS A 631 13.29 -45.43 27.36
C LYS A 631 13.16 -44.99 28.83
N LEU A 632 13.59 -43.77 29.16
CA LEU A 632 13.45 -43.20 30.51
C LEU A 632 11.97 -43.06 30.90
N LEU A 633 11.16 -42.45 30.04
CA LEU A 633 9.73 -42.28 30.25
C LEU A 633 9.01 -43.62 30.40
N ARG A 634 9.35 -44.62 29.57
CA ARG A 634 8.82 -46.00 29.74
C ARG A 634 9.17 -46.60 31.08
N ARG A 635 10.39 -46.38 31.58
CA ARG A 635 10.83 -46.84 32.90
C ARG A 635 10.04 -46.14 34.02
N VAL A 636 9.80 -44.84 33.90
CA VAL A 636 8.95 -44.09 34.85
C VAL A 636 7.52 -44.63 34.84
N LEU A 637 6.94 -44.84 33.65
CA LEU A 637 5.60 -45.42 33.51
C LEU A 637 5.53 -46.83 34.08
N SER A 638 6.56 -47.67 33.88
CA SER A 638 6.61 -49.01 34.47
C SER A 638 6.80 -49.01 35.98
N MET A 639 7.40 -47.95 36.57
CA MET A 639 7.50 -47.81 38.03
C MET A 639 6.20 -47.28 38.67
N ARG A 640 5.36 -46.59 37.89
CA ARG A 640 4.06 -46.08 38.33
C ARG A 640 2.90 -47.06 38.14
N ARG A 641 3.06 -48.05 37.26
CA ARG A 641 2.19 -49.21 37.12
C ARG A 641 2.52 -50.24 38.19
#